data_AF-A0A964Q2Q3-F1
#
_entry.id   AF-A0A964Q2Q3-F1
#
_cell.length_a   1.000
_cell.length_b   1.000
_cell.length_c   1.000
_cell.angle_alpha   90.00
_cell.angle_beta   90.00
_cell.angle_gamma   90.00
#
_symmetry.space_group_name_H-M   'P 1'
#
loop_
_entity.id
_entity.type
_entity.pdbx_description
1 polymer ?
#
loop_
_entity_poly.entity_id
_entity_poly.type
_entity_poly.pdbx_seq_one_letter_code
_entity_poly.pdbx_strand_id
1 'polypeptide(L)'
;MLLKALPGSSKYTDCPAEPCLMVIFGASGDLTKRLLMPALFNLHCDNLLGENFAILGIAMDNLDSNAFQEHMSADIRKFNTRKSFDEGAWNRFVSKLHYTQGNFGDQAAYQRLGEKMKALGSQYNTQGNVLFYMATPPSVFDLVSSNLDRAGIKTSSGWVRIIFEKPFGHDLHSAIELNRLLLKYWKEEQIYRIDHYLGKETVQNLLAFRFANGIFEPLWNKDRIDHIQFSVTETVGVENRGKYYETSGVLRDMIQNHMFQMLAYLCMEPPSSFKPDAIRNQKAEVLDAVRIMTPETVKTHSLRGQYGPGKRSDGTAAAGYRQELDVSTTSSTETFAAIKLFIDNWRWEGVPIYLRSGKSLWKRGTEIVVQFKQAPEILTRGTNASPGEPNRLIFHIQPDQGIELRVQAKTPGPALATQKVNMRFDYADSFEASRGTGYEVLLYSCMIGDATLFSRTDLVETAWRIAQPMLDAWAAEPAQDFPNYPVGGWGPKAAYDLIENDGRRWVEVIGRNVLNKIPLFQKCSEVFLHNLAINLRPDIYSQGDLIIRHGEIGKEMFIISRGSVEVLNEAGKVMATLADGAFFGELSLLNSIPRTATIRALTPCDVFILDKADFDRVLKLHPDFAENLKEMANKRYPGRES
;
A
#
# COMPACT_ATOMS: atom_id res chain seq x y z
N MET A 1 -15.85 -9.44 16.53
CA MET A 1 -16.02 -8.60 17.74
C MET A 1 -15.16 -7.37 17.56
N LEU A 2 -15.72 -6.16 17.64
CA LEU A 2 -14.96 -4.90 17.56
C LEU A 2 -14.29 -4.66 18.91
N LEU A 3 -12.97 -4.67 18.94
CA LEU A 3 -12.20 -4.30 20.14
C LEU A 3 -12.15 -2.77 20.21
N LYS A 4 -12.77 -2.18 21.23
CA LYS A 4 -12.68 -0.73 21.49
C LYS A 4 -11.51 -0.43 22.41
N ALA A 5 -10.82 0.69 22.18
CA ALA A 5 -9.86 1.21 23.14
C ALA A 5 -10.54 1.45 24.50
N LEU A 6 -9.91 0.98 25.57
CA LEU A 6 -10.36 1.30 26.93
C LEU A 6 -10.08 2.79 27.18
N PRO A 7 -11.02 3.56 27.75
CA PRO A 7 -10.75 4.94 28.14
C PRO A 7 -9.72 4.94 29.28
N GLY A 8 -8.47 5.30 28.94
CA GLY A 8 -7.33 5.22 29.86
C GLY A 8 -6.16 6.09 29.40
N SER A 9 -6.06 7.27 30.01
CA SER A 9 -4.85 8.06 30.33
C SER A 9 -3.61 7.88 29.46
N SER A 10 -3.65 8.32 28.21
CA SER A 10 -2.46 8.89 27.60
C SER A 10 -2.76 10.29 27.10
N LYS A 11 -2.51 11.28 27.98
CA LYS A 11 -2.03 12.56 27.47
C LYS A 11 -0.58 12.29 27.07
N TYR A 12 -0.34 11.78 25.86
CA TYR A 12 0.95 12.00 25.23
C TYR A 12 1.08 13.53 25.17
N THR A 13 1.88 14.09 26.07
CA THR A 13 2.31 15.47 25.94
C THR A 13 3.35 15.46 24.83
N ASP A 14 2.90 15.35 23.59
CA ASP A 14 3.74 15.67 22.45
C ASP A 14 4.19 17.11 22.70
N CYS A 15 5.46 17.28 23.06
CA CYS A 15 6.01 18.61 23.28
C CYS A 15 6.08 19.31 21.92
N PRO A 16 5.80 20.62 21.86
CA PRO A 16 6.05 21.38 20.65
C PRO A 16 7.50 21.15 20.20
N ALA A 17 7.70 20.99 18.90
CA ALA A 17 9.03 20.84 18.34
C ALA A 17 9.91 22.04 18.73
N GLU A 18 11.22 21.81 18.79
CA GLU A 18 12.19 22.86 19.12
C GLU A 18 12.05 24.06 18.17
N PRO A 19 12.32 25.29 18.65
CA PRO A 19 12.35 26.48 17.79
C PRO A 19 13.19 26.22 16.54
N CYS A 20 12.71 26.56 15.34
CA CYS A 20 13.52 26.42 14.13
C CYS A 20 13.01 27.30 12.97
N LEU A 21 13.92 27.61 12.05
CA LEU A 21 13.60 28.18 10.75
C LEU A 21 13.52 27.06 9.71
N MET A 22 12.37 26.87 9.08
CA MET A 22 12.22 25.94 7.97
C MET A 22 12.42 26.67 6.63
N VAL A 23 13.34 26.20 5.80
CA VAL A 23 13.61 26.76 4.48
C VAL A 23 13.14 25.77 3.41
N ILE A 24 12.18 26.17 2.58
CA ILE A 24 11.60 25.30 1.55
C ILE A 24 12.13 25.71 0.18
N PHE A 25 12.98 24.87 -0.41
CA PHE A 25 13.36 25.00 -1.81
C PHE A 25 12.25 24.46 -2.70
N GLY A 26 11.82 25.22 -3.70
CA GLY A 26 10.66 24.87 -4.52
C GLY A 26 9.32 25.22 -3.84
N ALA A 27 9.30 26.29 -3.05
CA ALA A 27 8.14 26.66 -2.23
C ALA A 27 6.84 26.94 -3.02
N SER A 28 6.93 27.31 -4.30
CA SER A 28 5.77 27.50 -5.18
C SER A 28 5.26 26.21 -5.84
N GLY A 29 5.93 25.08 -5.62
CA GLY A 29 5.62 23.80 -6.24
C GLY A 29 4.35 23.12 -5.71
N ASP A 30 3.88 22.11 -6.47
CA ASP A 30 2.64 21.39 -6.17
C ASP A 30 2.71 20.59 -4.85
N LEU A 31 3.88 20.02 -4.53
CA LEU A 31 4.12 19.33 -3.26
C LEU A 31 3.88 20.24 -2.06
N THR A 32 4.38 21.48 -2.12
CA THR A 32 4.29 22.44 -1.02
C THR A 32 2.84 22.78 -0.69
N LYS A 33 2.05 23.16 -1.70
CA LYS A 33 0.66 23.58 -1.48
C LYS A 33 -0.29 22.42 -1.14
N ARG A 34 -0.03 21.21 -1.66
CA ARG A 34 -0.93 20.06 -1.48
C ARG A 34 -0.62 19.23 -0.25
N LEU A 35 0.65 19.15 0.18
CA LEU A 35 1.08 18.24 1.25
C LEU A 35 1.79 18.97 2.38
N LEU A 36 2.82 19.78 2.10
CA LEU A 36 3.62 20.40 3.17
C LEU A 36 2.85 21.47 3.96
N MET A 37 2.18 22.40 3.27
CA MET A 37 1.42 23.45 3.95
C MET A 37 0.24 22.88 4.76
N PRO A 38 -0.59 21.95 4.23
CA PRO A 38 -1.58 21.25 5.06
C PRO A 38 -0.98 20.55 6.27
N ALA A 39 0.15 19.86 6.10
CA ALA A 39 0.81 19.14 7.20
C ALA A 39 1.34 20.08 8.28
N LEU A 40 2.01 21.18 7.90
CA LEU A 40 2.50 22.18 8.84
C LEU A 40 1.35 22.92 9.54
N PHE A 41 0.26 23.20 8.83
CA PHE A 41 -0.93 23.79 9.43
C PHE A 41 -1.58 22.82 10.45
N ASN A 42 -1.64 21.53 10.15
CA ASN A 42 -2.10 20.51 11.10
C ASN A 42 -1.24 20.52 12.38
N LEU A 43 0.09 20.49 12.24
CA LEU A 43 1.01 20.56 13.37
C LEU A 43 0.83 21.86 14.17
N HIS A 44 0.54 22.99 13.51
CA HIS A 44 0.23 24.25 14.21
C HIS A 44 -1.07 24.14 15.02
N CYS A 45 -2.16 23.65 14.42
CA CYS A 45 -3.45 23.48 15.10
C CYS A 45 -3.37 22.50 16.28
N ASP A 46 -2.50 21.49 16.19
CA ASP A 46 -2.30 20.49 17.22
C ASP A 46 -1.27 20.94 18.28
N ASN A 47 -0.79 22.19 18.20
CA ASN A 47 0.25 22.78 19.08
C ASN A 47 1.58 22.00 19.09
N LEU A 48 1.90 21.33 17.99
CA LEU A 48 3.15 20.59 17.78
C LEU A 48 4.24 21.41 17.11
N LEU A 49 3.88 22.53 16.47
CA LEU A 49 4.84 23.58 16.10
C LEU A 49 4.97 24.58 17.25
N GLY A 50 6.19 24.78 17.74
CA GLY A 50 6.48 25.81 18.73
C GLY A 50 6.15 27.22 18.22
N GLU A 51 5.98 28.18 19.13
CA GLU A 51 5.71 29.58 18.76
C GLU A 51 6.89 30.22 18.00
N ASN A 52 8.11 29.82 18.35
CA ASN A 52 9.38 30.29 17.79
C ASN A 52 9.74 29.55 16.49
N PHE A 53 8.83 29.60 15.52
CA PHE A 53 8.93 28.92 14.24
C PHE A 53 8.64 29.88 13.10
N ALA A 54 9.35 29.74 11.98
CA ALA A 54 9.06 30.48 10.75
C ALA A 54 9.40 29.64 9.53
N ILE A 55 8.79 29.99 8.39
CA ILE A 55 9.05 29.36 7.09
C ILE A 55 9.61 30.41 6.14
N LEU A 56 10.69 30.08 5.45
CA LEU A 56 11.24 30.86 4.34
C LEU A 56 11.21 30.03 3.06
N GLY A 57 10.29 30.36 2.16
CA GLY A 57 10.22 29.78 0.84
C GLY A 57 11.22 30.41 -0.13
N ILE A 58 11.82 29.59 -0.99
CA ILE A 58 12.62 30.04 -2.13
C ILE A 58 12.19 29.32 -3.41
N ALA A 59 11.88 30.10 -4.44
CA ALA A 59 11.59 29.62 -5.79
C ALA A 59 11.88 30.69 -6.84
N MET A 60 11.69 30.33 -8.12
CA MET A 60 11.97 31.21 -9.26
C MET A 60 10.87 32.27 -9.47
N ASP A 61 9.65 32.00 -9.00
CA ASP A 61 8.50 32.89 -9.17
C ASP A 61 8.76 34.27 -8.54
N ASN A 62 8.37 35.31 -9.27
CA ASN A 62 8.51 36.70 -8.85
C ASN A 62 7.41 37.06 -7.83
N LEU A 63 7.59 36.59 -6.59
CA LEU A 63 6.71 36.85 -5.46
C LEU A 63 7.48 37.55 -4.35
N ASP A 64 6.77 38.35 -3.55
CA ASP A 64 7.22 38.77 -2.23
C ASP A 64 6.52 37.94 -1.14
N SER A 65 6.80 38.24 0.14
CA SER A 65 6.17 37.51 1.25
C SER A 65 4.64 37.68 1.28
N ASN A 66 4.11 38.84 0.92
CA ASN A 66 2.66 39.09 0.95
C ASN A 66 1.94 38.28 -0.12
N ALA A 67 2.44 38.33 -1.36
CA ALA A 67 1.90 37.53 -2.46
C ALA A 67 2.02 36.03 -2.17
N PHE A 68 3.12 35.58 -1.56
CA PHE A 68 3.28 34.18 -1.15
C PHE A 68 2.23 33.76 -0.09
N GLN A 69 2.00 34.60 0.92
CA GLN A 69 0.98 34.37 1.95
C GLN A 69 -0.44 34.31 1.37
N GLU A 70 -0.77 35.19 0.43
CA GLU A 70 -2.05 35.21 -0.28
C GLU A 70 -2.25 33.94 -1.11
N HIS A 71 -1.24 33.53 -1.87
CA HIS A 71 -1.27 32.30 -2.65
C HIS A 71 -1.47 31.06 -1.76
N MET A 72 -0.71 30.94 -0.67
CA MET A 72 -0.88 29.81 0.26
C MET A 72 -2.24 29.83 0.94
N SER A 73 -2.79 31.01 1.24
CA SER A 73 -4.14 31.17 1.81
C SER A 73 -5.24 30.75 0.83
N ALA A 74 -5.05 30.95 -0.47
CA ALA A 74 -5.99 30.47 -1.48
C ALA A 74 -5.94 28.95 -1.63
N ASP A 75 -4.74 28.37 -1.61
CA ASP A 75 -4.53 26.93 -1.80
C ASP A 75 -4.92 26.09 -0.58
N ILE A 76 -4.63 26.55 0.64
CA ILE A 76 -4.95 25.79 1.87
C ILE A 76 -6.44 25.51 2.00
N ARG A 77 -7.30 26.42 1.50
CA ARG A 77 -8.77 26.22 1.49
C ARG A 77 -9.21 25.04 0.63
N LYS A 78 -8.40 24.67 -0.37
CA LYS A 78 -8.68 23.53 -1.26
C LYS A 78 -8.06 22.22 -0.76
N PHE A 79 -6.91 22.30 -0.08
CA PHE A 79 -6.10 21.12 0.25
C PHE A 79 -6.00 20.80 1.74
N ASN A 80 -6.61 21.60 2.62
CA ASN A 80 -6.65 21.27 4.05
C ASN A 80 -7.35 19.92 4.28
N THR A 81 -6.88 19.19 5.28
CA THR A 81 -7.35 17.84 5.61
C THR A 81 -8.16 17.79 6.91
N ARG A 82 -8.37 18.94 7.57
CA ARG A 82 -9.12 19.02 8.83
C ARG A 82 -10.62 19.07 8.54
N LYS A 83 -11.43 18.51 9.45
CA LYS A 83 -12.90 18.56 9.33
C LYS A 83 -13.46 19.98 9.42
N SER A 84 -12.78 20.85 10.15
CA SER A 84 -13.10 22.26 10.30
C SER A 84 -11.86 23.12 10.04
N PHE A 85 -12.06 24.27 9.42
CA PHE A 85 -11.00 25.23 9.13
C PHE A 85 -11.09 26.42 10.10
N ASP A 86 -10.06 26.58 10.94
CA ASP A 86 -9.96 27.71 11.87
C ASP A 86 -9.20 28.86 11.20
N GLU A 87 -9.95 29.87 10.72
CA GLU A 87 -9.39 31.08 10.10
C GLU A 87 -8.47 31.86 11.06
N GLY A 88 -8.76 31.85 12.37
CA GLY A 88 -7.92 32.51 13.37
C GLY A 88 -6.57 31.82 13.53
N ALA A 89 -6.56 30.49 13.57
CA ALA A 89 -5.32 29.70 13.57
C ALA A 89 -4.54 29.88 12.27
N TRP A 90 -5.22 29.88 11.12
CA TRP A 90 -4.57 30.12 9.84
C TRP A 90 -3.90 31.50 9.78
N ASN A 91 -4.59 32.55 10.21
CA ASN A 91 -4.04 33.91 10.22
C ASN A 91 -2.78 34.03 11.10
N ARG A 92 -2.73 33.32 12.23
CA ARG A 92 -1.50 33.26 13.06
C ARG A 92 -0.38 32.52 12.34
N PHE A 93 -0.69 31.39 11.71
CA PHE A 93 0.30 30.57 11.01
C PHE A 93 0.85 31.25 9.75
N VAL A 94 -0.02 31.79 8.89
CA VAL A 94 0.36 32.40 7.61
C VAL A 94 1.27 33.60 7.79
N SER A 95 1.14 34.34 8.91
CA SER A 95 2.02 35.46 9.25
C SER A 95 3.48 35.06 9.48
N LYS A 96 3.75 33.76 9.68
CA LYS A 96 5.09 33.18 9.85
C LYS A 96 5.70 32.71 8.52
N LEU A 97 5.00 32.89 7.40
CA LEU A 97 5.49 32.55 6.05
C LEU A 97 6.21 33.73 5.41
N HIS A 98 7.43 33.49 4.96
CA HIS A 98 8.28 34.45 4.28
C HIS A 98 8.74 33.88 2.95
N TYR A 99 9.11 34.76 2.01
CA TYR A 99 9.55 34.34 0.69
C TYR A 99 10.76 35.12 0.19
N THR A 100 11.59 34.46 -0.61
CA THR A 100 12.65 35.11 -1.40
C THR A 100 12.71 34.51 -2.79
N GLN A 101 12.78 35.37 -3.80
CA GLN A 101 13.01 34.93 -5.17
C GLN A 101 14.48 34.53 -5.34
N GLY A 102 14.70 33.39 -6.00
CA GLY A 102 16.04 32.93 -6.32
C GLY A 102 16.06 31.79 -7.33
N ASN A 103 16.90 31.92 -8.35
CA ASN A 103 17.33 30.78 -9.15
C ASN A 103 18.40 30.00 -8.36
N PHE A 104 18.28 28.67 -8.30
CA PHE A 104 19.19 27.83 -7.53
C PHE A 104 20.64 27.83 -8.01
N GLY A 105 20.92 28.32 -9.23
CA GLY A 105 22.28 28.53 -9.74
C GLY A 105 22.87 29.92 -9.44
N ASP A 106 22.06 30.88 -9.00
CA ASP A 106 22.50 32.26 -8.77
C ASP A 106 23.13 32.43 -7.38
N GLN A 107 24.42 32.80 -7.33
CA GLN A 107 25.13 33.01 -6.07
C GLN A 107 24.56 34.20 -5.27
N ALA A 108 24.06 35.25 -5.93
CA ALA A 108 23.45 36.39 -5.26
C ALA A 108 22.14 35.98 -4.55
N ALA A 109 21.42 34.98 -5.05
CA ALA A 109 20.24 34.43 -4.39
C ALA A 109 20.58 33.81 -3.03
N TYR A 110 21.71 33.09 -2.92
CA TYR A 110 22.13 32.50 -1.64
C TYR A 110 22.62 33.56 -0.65
N GLN A 111 23.23 34.64 -1.11
CA GLN A 111 23.57 35.78 -0.24
C GLN A 111 22.30 36.40 0.38
N ARG A 112 21.29 36.71 -0.45
CA ARG A 112 19.98 37.21 0.02
C ARG A 112 19.28 36.21 0.95
N LEU A 113 19.34 34.93 0.62
CA LEU A 113 18.79 33.85 1.46
C LEU A 113 19.44 33.87 2.84
N GLY A 114 20.78 33.90 2.92
CA GLY A 114 21.51 33.93 4.17
C GLY A 114 21.21 35.18 5.02
N GLU A 115 21.09 36.35 4.41
CA GLU A 115 20.68 37.59 5.09
C GLU A 115 19.28 37.48 5.69
N LYS A 116 18.30 37.01 4.90
CA LYS A 116 16.92 36.79 5.38
C LYS A 116 16.86 35.74 6.48
N MET A 117 17.61 34.64 6.36
CA MET A 117 17.66 33.61 7.39
C MET A 117 18.17 34.18 8.73
N LYS A 118 19.20 35.03 8.72
CA LYS A 118 19.70 35.69 9.94
C LYS A 118 18.67 36.64 10.55
N ALA A 119 18.01 37.45 9.71
CA ALA A 119 16.97 38.37 10.15
C ALA A 119 15.77 37.63 10.79
N LEU A 120 15.23 36.62 10.10
CA LEU A 120 14.12 35.81 10.59
C LEU A 120 14.50 34.97 11.80
N GLY A 121 15.71 34.40 11.80
CA GLY A 121 16.21 33.61 12.92
C GLY A 121 16.25 34.40 14.22
N SER A 122 16.59 35.69 14.14
CA SER A 122 16.57 36.64 15.26
C SER A 122 15.14 37.08 15.62
N GLN A 123 14.32 37.42 14.62
CA GLN A 123 12.93 37.85 14.81
C GLN A 123 12.08 36.79 15.54
N TYR A 124 12.24 35.52 15.17
CA TYR A 124 11.44 34.41 15.71
C TYR A 124 12.17 33.61 16.79
N ASN A 125 13.36 34.03 17.23
CA ASN A 125 14.17 33.34 18.23
C ASN A 125 14.31 31.82 17.97
N THR A 126 14.74 31.48 16.75
CA THR A 126 14.85 30.09 16.27
C THR A 126 16.02 29.31 16.88
N GLN A 127 16.78 29.93 17.79
CA GLN A 127 17.96 29.36 18.46
C GLN A 127 19.06 28.86 17.50
N GLY A 128 19.02 29.30 16.23
CA GLY A 128 19.91 28.84 15.18
C GLY A 128 19.55 27.45 14.63
N ASN A 129 18.43 26.85 15.01
CA ASN A 129 18.01 25.59 14.40
C ASN A 129 17.44 25.83 13.01
N VAL A 130 17.91 25.07 12.02
CA VAL A 130 17.49 25.22 10.62
C VAL A 130 17.10 23.89 10.02
N LEU A 131 15.90 23.84 9.44
CA LEU A 131 15.40 22.70 8.67
C LEU A 131 15.29 23.08 7.19
N PHE A 132 16.15 22.51 6.35
CA PHE A 132 16.00 22.62 4.90
C PHE A 132 15.04 21.54 4.38
N TYR A 133 14.15 21.92 3.47
CA TYR A 133 13.27 20.98 2.78
C TYR A 133 13.47 21.13 1.27
N MET A 134 13.87 20.03 0.63
CA MET A 134 14.10 19.98 -0.81
C MET A 134 12.84 19.51 -1.55
N ALA A 135 11.86 20.42 -1.73
CA ALA A 135 10.65 20.18 -2.53
C ALA A 135 10.93 20.37 -4.03
N THR A 136 12.03 19.77 -4.50
CA THR A 136 12.58 19.96 -5.85
C THR A 136 13.00 18.61 -6.44
N PRO A 137 13.17 18.49 -7.77
CA PRO A 137 13.64 17.25 -8.38
C PRO A 137 15.08 16.90 -7.96
N PRO A 138 15.48 15.61 -7.96
CA PRO A 138 16.83 15.20 -7.55
C PRO A 138 17.98 15.84 -8.34
N SER A 139 17.72 16.24 -9.58
CA SER A 139 18.71 16.90 -10.45
C SER A 139 19.26 18.21 -9.88
N VAL A 140 18.58 18.84 -8.92
CA VAL A 140 19.04 20.08 -8.29
C VAL A 140 19.68 19.88 -6.91
N PHE A 141 19.70 18.66 -6.37
CA PHE A 141 20.16 18.40 -5.00
C PHE A 141 21.64 18.76 -4.79
N ASP A 142 22.52 18.38 -5.72
CA ASP A 142 23.95 18.73 -5.67
C ASP A 142 24.16 20.24 -5.83
N LEU A 143 23.46 20.88 -6.78
CA LEU A 143 23.55 22.32 -7.00
C LEU A 143 23.17 23.12 -5.75
N VAL A 144 22.04 22.79 -5.12
CA VAL A 144 21.59 23.49 -3.91
C VAL A 144 22.51 23.20 -2.72
N SER A 145 22.91 21.94 -2.53
CA SER A 145 23.80 21.55 -1.42
C SER A 145 25.17 22.22 -1.52
N SER A 146 25.76 22.27 -2.72
CA SER A 146 27.05 22.92 -2.97
C SER A 146 26.99 24.44 -2.77
N ASN A 147 25.88 25.08 -3.17
CA ASN A 147 25.70 26.51 -2.99
C ASN A 147 25.44 26.89 -1.54
N LEU A 148 24.68 26.08 -0.79
CA LEU A 148 24.50 26.24 0.65
C LEU A 148 25.83 26.14 1.40
N ASP A 149 26.68 25.19 1.00
CA ASP A 149 28.04 25.02 1.54
C ASP A 149 28.91 26.23 1.25
N ARG A 150 29.01 26.63 -0.03
CA ARG A 150 29.81 27.78 -0.47
C ARG A 150 29.39 29.10 0.17
N ALA A 151 28.09 29.27 0.44
CA ALA A 151 27.56 30.45 1.11
C ALA A 151 27.72 30.41 2.65
N GLY A 152 28.21 29.31 3.22
CA GLY A 152 28.39 29.15 4.66
C GLY A 152 27.08 29.02 5.44
N ILE A 153 25.96 28.76 4.77
CA ILE A 153 24.60 28.77 5.35
C ILE A 153 24.32 27.49 6.16
N LYS A 154 25.09 26.43 5.94
CA LYS A 154 24.97 25.16 6.68
C LYS A 154 25.52 25.21 8.10
N THR A 155 26.28 26.25 8.47
CA THR A 155 26.87 26.37 9.81
C THR A 155 25.97 27.25 10.66
N SER A 156 25.45 26.71 11.76
CA SER A 156 24.60 27.43 12.69
C SER A 156 24.97 27.13 14.13
N SER A 157 24.51 27.98 15.06
CA SER A 157 24.67 27.76 16.51
C SER A 157 23.79 26.62 17.05
N GLY A 158 22.73 26.26 16.30
CA GLY A 158 21.83 25.15 16.59
C GLY A 158 22.05 23.97 15.63
N TRP A 159 21.09 23.03 15.62
CA TRP A 159 21.14 21.91 14.67
C TRP A 159 20.77 22.36 13.25
N VAL A 160 21.33 21.67 12.27
CA VAL A 160 20.99 21.86 10.86
C VAL A 160 20.65 20.52 10.25
N ARG A 161 19.43 20.40 9.72
CA ARG A 161 18.89 19.17 9.13
C ARG A 161 18.35 19.48 7.73
N ILE A 162 18.37 18.49 6.86
CA ILE A 162 17.87 18.61 5.50
C ILE A 162 17.02 17.39 5.12
N ILE A 163 15.84 17.68 4.60
CA ILE A 163 14.92 16.70 4.06
C ILE A 163 15.09 16.64 2.54
N PHE A 164 15.28 15.43 2.00
CA PHE A 164 15.26 15.17 0.57
C PHE A 164 14.03 14.34 0.19
N GLU A 165 13.42 14.69 -0.94
CA GLU A 165 12.34 13.92 -1.55
C GLU A 165 12.85 12.83 -2.48
N LYS A 166 12.02 11.79 -2.64
CA LYS A 166 12.26 10.74 -3.64
C LYS A 166 12.11 11.30 -5.07
N PRO A 167 12.73 10.69 -6.10
CA PRO A 167 13.47 9.42 -6.08
C PRO A 167 14.95 9.54 -5.65
N PHE A 168 15.44 8.51 -4.93
CA PHE A 168 16.84 8.38 -4.52
C PHE A 168 17.60 7.46 -5.48
N GLY A 169 17.89 7.96 -6.68
CA GLY A 169 18.42 7.17 -7.79
C GLY A 169 17.32 6.51 -8.63
N HIS A 170 17.72 5.91 -9.74
CA HIS A 170 16.85 5.13 -10.65
C HIS A 170 17.38 3.70 -10.88
N ASP A 171 18.52 3.38 -10.30
CA ASP A 171 19.20 2.08 -10.24
C ASP A 171 20.23 2.13 -9.10
N LEU A 172 20.91 1.01 -8.84
CA LEU A 172 21.91 0.94 -7.78
C LEU A 172 23.06 1.94 -7.98
N HIS A 173 23.57 2.06 -9.20
CA HIS A 173 24.72 2.93 -9.49
C HIS A 173 24.40 4.40 -9.25
N SER A 174 23.27 4.88 -9.78
CA SER A 174 22.80 6.25 -9.59
C SER A 174 22.45 6.57 -8.14
N ALA A 175 21.96 5.59 -7.36
CA ALA A 175 21.71 5.76 -5.94
C ALA A 175 23.00 5.94 -5.13
N ILE A 176 24.02 5.11 -5.41
CA ILE A 176 25.35 5.23 -4.82
C ILE A 176 25.97 6.59 -5.17
N GLU A 177 25.90 7.01 -6.43
CA GLU A 177 26.46 8.29 -6.86
C GLU A 177 25.73 9.49 -6.23
N LEU A 178 24.39 9.48 -6.20
CA LEU A 178 23.62 10.50 -5.52
C LEU A 178 24.01 10.58 -4.04
N ASN A 179 24.12 9.44 -3.37
CA ASN A 179 24.51 9.39 -1.98
C ASN A 179 25.92 9.96 -1.74
N ARG A 180 26.89 9.59 -2.58
CA ARG A 180 28.25 10.14 -2.55
C ARG A 180 28.25 11.67 -2.70
N LEU A 181 27.43 12.21 -3.58
CA LEU A 181 27.26 13.65 -3.78
C LEU A 181 26.67 14.33 -2.55
N LEU A 182 25.63 13.75 -1.92
CA LEU A 182 25.03 14.33 -0.72
C LEU A 182 26.00 14.33 0.47
N LEU A 183 26.72 13.24 0.68
CA LEU A 183 27.68 13.08 1.78
C LEU A 183 28.92 13.97 1.64
N LYS A 184 29.19 14.52 0.45
CA LYS A 184 30.22 15.56 0.26
C LYS A 184 29.91 16.83 1.05
N TYR A 185 28.63 17.16 1.21
CA TYR A 185 28.20 18.40 1.86
C TYR A 185 27.48 18.18 3.19
N TRP A 186 26.87 17.03 3.42
CA TRP A 186 26.06 16.78 4.61
C TRP A 186 26.58 15.57 5.37
N LYS A 187 26.51 15.62 6.71
CA LYS A 187 26.69 14.40 7.52
C LYS A 187 25.41 13.57 7.48
N GLU A 188 25.53 12.25 7.57
CA GLU A 188 24.37 11.35 7.52
C GLU A 188 23.31 11.65 8.61
N GLU A 189 23.74 12.08 9.80
CA GLU A 189 22.85 12.51 10.90
C GLU A 189 22.01 13.76 10.57
N GLN A 190 22.40 14.53 9.55
CA GLN A 190 21.69 15.72 9.09
C GLN A 190 20.71 15.39 7.95
N ILE A 191 20.79 14.21 7.34
CA ILE A 191 20.03 13.85 6.14
C ILE A 191 18.79 13.06 6.51
N TYR A 192 17.64 13.54 6.04
CA TYR A 192 16.32 12.94 6.26
C TYR A 192 15.70 12.59 4.90
N ARG A 193 15.89 11.34 4.45
CA ARG A 193 15.35 10.85 3.17
C ARG A 193 13.90 10.40 3.36
N ILE A 194 12.95 11.10 2.73
CA ILE A 194 11.53 10.82 2.92
C ILE A 194 11.07 9.58 2.17
N ASP A 195 10.32 8.75 2.90
CA ASP A 195 9.36 7.81 2.36
C ASP A 195 8.03 8.04 3.09
N HIS A 196 7.04 8.63 2.39
CA HIS A 196 5.77 8.99 2.99
C HIS A 196 4.93 7.80 3.50
N TYR A 197 5.22 6.56 3.08
CA TYR A 197 4.55 5.39 3.67
C TYR A 197 4.97 5.18 5.12
N LEU A 198 6.19 5.57 5.50
CA LEU A 198 6.67 5.46 6.88
C LEU A 198 6.01 6.47 7.82
N GLY A 199 5.48 7.57 7.28
CA GLY A 199 4.66 8.52 8.02
C GLY A 199 3.25 8.02 8.36
N LYS A 200 2.82 6.86 7.84
CA LYS A 200 1.48 6.31 8.10
C LYS A 200 1.44 5.65 9.47
N GLU A 201 0.45 6.00 10.28
CA GLU A 201 0.21 5.47 11.63
C GLU A 201 0.19 3.93 11.67
N THR A 202 -0.47 3.30 10.70
CA THR A 202 -0.59 1.84 10.61
C THR A 202 0.74 1.15 10.28
N VAL A 203 1.64 1.81 9.55
CA VAL A 203 3.00 1.29 9.28
C VAL A 203 3.84 1.39 10.55
N GLN A 204 3.77 2.50 11.28
CA GLN A 204 4.46 2.67 12.56
C GLN A 204 3.98 1.65 13.59
N ASN A 205 2.69 1.33 13.59
CA ASN A 205 2.12 0.34 14.49
C ASN A 205 2.64 -1.08 14.26
N LEU A 206 3.28 -1.39 13.12
CA LEU A 206 3.97 -2.68 12.95
C LEU A 206 5.02 -2.90 14.05
N LEU A 207 5.76 -1.85 14.42
CA LEU A 207 6.75 -1.90 15.51
C LEU A 207 6.09 -2.16 16.86
N ALA A 208 5.10 -1.33 17.20
CA ALA A 208 4.40 -1.41 18.47
C ALA A 208 3.70 -2.76 18.61
N PHE A 209 3.03 -3.22 17.54
CA PHE A 209 2.36 -4.51 17.51
C PHE A 209 3.33 -5.66 17.78
N ARG A 210 4.48 -5.71 17.10
CA ARG A 210 5.43 -6.82 17.25
C ARG A 210 6.09 -6.83 18.64
N PHE A 211 6.61 -5.69 19.08
CA PHE A 211 7.51 -5.67 20.24
C PHE A 211 6.86 -5.24 21.56
N ALA A 212 5.62 -4.73 21.55
CA ALA A 212 4.88 -4.46 22.78
C ALA A 212 3.94 -5.61 23.21
N ASN A 213 3.76 -6.63 22.36
CA ASN A 213 2.84 -7.74 22.62
C ASN A 213 3.60 -9.06 22.74
N GLY A 214 3.83 -9.50 23.99
CA GLY A 214 4.57 -10.74 24.28
C GLY A 214 3.93 -12.02 23.72
N ILE A 215 2.65 -11.98 23.32
CA ILE A 215 1.96 -13.12 22.70
C ILE A 215 2.35 -13.34 21.23
N PHE A 216 2.78 -12.30 20.51
CA PHE A 216 3.01 -12.37 19.05
C PHE A 216 4.47 -12.65 18.71
N GLU A 217 5.43 -12.09 19.44
CA GLU A 217 6.86 -12.29 19.14
C GLU A 217 7.29 -13.77 19.10
N PRO A 218 6.84 -14.68 20.00
CA PRO A 218 7.14 -16.11 19.91
C PRO A 218 6.56 -16.79 18.65
N LEU A 219 5.55 -16.18 18.03
CA LEU A 219 4.92 -16.66 16.80
C LEU A 219 5.60 -16.12 15.54
N TRP A 220 6.58 -15.22 15.67
CA TRP A 220 7.10 -14.40 14.57
C TRP A 220 8.34 -15.00 13.90
N ASN A 221 8.27 -16.26 13.47
CA ASN A 221 9.41 -17.00 12.91
C ASN A 221 8.96 -18.14 11.98
N LYS A 222 9.93 -18.73 11.27
CA LYS A 222 9.75 -19.85 10.34
C LYS A 222 9.05 -21.08 10.93
N ASP A 223 9.07 -21.31 12.24
CA ASP A 223 8.41 -22.48 12.84
C ASP A 223 6.89 -22.29 12.92
N ARG A 224 6.42 -21.05 12.88
CA ARG A 224 5.01 -20.69 13.07
C ARG A 224 4.40 -20.00 11.86
N ILE A 225 5.18 -19.23 11.10
CA ILE A 225 4.75 -18.54 9.89
C ILE A 225 4.98 -19.46 8.68
N ASP A 226 3.96 -19.56 7.84
CA ASP A 226 4.03 -20.26 6.55
C ASP A 226 4.61 -19.34 5.47
N HIS A 227 4.01 -18.15 5.32
CA HIS A 227 4.43 -17.13 4.35
C HIS A 227 3.85 -15.76 4.69
N ILE A 228 4.36 -14.74 4.01
CA ILE A 228 3.90 -13.35 4.16
C ILE A 228 3.50 -12.80 2.79
N GLN A 229 2.44 -12.00 2.73
CA GLN A 229 1.97 -11.34 1.52
C GLN A 229 1.90 -9.83 1.74
N PHE A 230 2.50 -9.04 0.86
CA PHE A 230 2.35 -7.59 0.78
C PHE A 230 1.58 -7.26 -0.50
N SER A 231 0.43 -6.59 -0.35
CA SER A 231 -0.38 -6.13 -1.49
C SER A 231 -0.50 -4.62 -1.45
N VAL A 232 -0.13 -3.94 -2.55
CA VAL A 232 -0.35 -2.50 -2.71
C VAL A 232 -1.05 -2.24 -4.05
N THR A 233 -2.37 -2.10 -4.01
CA THR A 233 -3.19 -1.96 -5.21
C THR A 233 -3.76 -0.55 -5.32
N GLU A 234 -3.81 -0.02 -6.53
CA GLU A 234 -4.38 1.29 -6.83
C GLU A 234 -5.46 1.18 -7.90
N THR A 235 -6.58 1.87 -7.71
CA THR A 235 -7.63 1.97 -8.74
C THR A 235 -7.34 3.02 -9.80
N VAL A 236 -6.45 3.96 -9.49
CA VAL A 236 -6.04 5.03 -10.42
C VAL A 236 -4.98 4.50 -11.40
N GLY A 237 -5.01 5.05 -12.62
CA GLY A 237 -3.99 4.76 -13.62
C GLY A 237 -2.76 5.65 -13.44
N VAL A 238 -2.01 5.85 -14.53
CA VAL A 238 -0.91 6.82 -14.55
C VAL A 238 -1.40 8.28 -14.59
N GLU A 239 -2.64 8.49 -15.05
CA GLU A 239 -3.27 9.81 -15.18
C GLU A 239 -2.33 10.77 -15.96
N ASN A 240 -2.12 12.01 -15.49
CA ASN A 240 -1.28 12.99 -16.19
C ASN A 240 0.24 12.80 -15.97
N ARG A 241 0.68 11.63 -15.48
CA ARG A 241 2.09 11.36 -15.12
C ARG A 241 2.79 10.39 -16.08
N GLY A 242 2.27 10.20 -17.29
CA GLY A 242 2.80 9.26 -18.30
C GLY A 242 4.31 9.39 -18.51
N LYS A 243 4.78 10.61 -18.80
CA LYS A 243 6.20 10.91 -19.02
C LYS A 243 7.11 10.49 -17.86
N TYR A 244 6.68 10.72 -16.62
CA TYR A 244 7.44 10.31 -15.43
C TYR A 244 7.41 8.79 -15.29
N TYR A 245 6.24 8.18 -15.45
CA TYR A 245 6.05 6.76 -15.19
C TYR A 245 6.77 5.87 -16.19
N GLU A 246 6.92 6.30 -17.45
CA GLU A 246 7.73 5.61 -18.48
C GLU A 246 9.17 5.35 -18.03
N THR A 247 9.71 6.19 -17.15
CA THR A 247 11.07 6.02 -16.62
C THR A 247 11.13 5.29 -15.28
N SER A 248 9.99 5.21 -14.59
CA SER A 248 9.90 4.64 -13.24
C SER A 248 9.46 3.18 -13.30
N GLY A 249 8.28 2.92 -13.88
CA GLY A 249 7.56 1.65 -13.71
C GLY A 249 7.15 1.40 -12.26
N VAL A 250 6.33 0.36 -12.02
CA VAL A 250 5.85 0.04 -10.66
C VAL A 250 6.97 -0.48 -9.75
N LEU A 251 8.03 -1.08 -10.31
CA LEU A 251 9.14 -1.61 -9.52
C LEU A 251 9.88 -0.48 -8.79
N ARG A 252 10.15 0.64 -9.47
CA ARG A 252 10.80 1.82 -8.84
C ARG A 252 9.81 2.69 -8.05
N ASP A 253 8.57 2.80 -8.53
CA ASP A 253 7.59 3.72 -7.93
C ASP A 253 7.12 3.24 -6.56
N MET A 254 6.95 1.92 -6.40
CA MET A 254 6.27 1.30 -5.25
C MET A 254 7.08 0.21 -4.54
N ILE A 255 7.70 -0.71 -5.28
CA ILE A 255 8.29 -1.91 -4.68
C ILE A 255 9.62 -1.57 -4.01
N GLN A 256 10.53 -0.94 -4.76
CA GLN A 256 11.90 -0.65 -4.32
C GLN A 256 11.94 0.20 -3.04
N ASN A 257 10.98 1.12 -2.86
CA ASN A 257 10.90 1.99 -1.70
C ASN A 257 9.89 1.44 -0.67
N HIS A 258 8.60 1.73 -0.86
CA HIS A 258 7.54 1.57 0.12
C HIS A 258 7.41 0.13 0.61
N MET A 259 7.42 -0.83 -0.32
CA MET A 259 7.22 -2.24 0.06
C MET A 259 8.44 -2.84 0.74
N PHE A 260 9.66 -2.55 0.28
CA PHE A 260 10.88 -2.99 0.99
C PHE A 260 11.01 -2.34 2.37
N GLN A 261 10.58 -1.09 2.55
CA GLN A 261 10.54 -0.47 3.87
C GLN A 261 9.51 -1.13 4.81
N MET A 262 8.31 -1.46 4.32
CA MET A 262 7.32 -2.21 5.11
C MET A 262 7.80 -3.63 5.43
N LEU A 263 8.47 -4.30 4.47
CA LEU A 263 9.10 -5.60 4.67
C LEU A 263 10.15 -5.54 5.78
N ALA A 264 11.02 -4.52 5.76
CA ALA A 264 12.04 -4.33 6.79
C ALA A 264 11.41 -4.20 8.19
N TYR A 265 10.37 -3.38 8.33
CA TYR A 265 9.68 -3.22 9.61
C TYR A 265 9.03 -4.50 10.13
N LEU A 266 8.37 -5.24 9.23
CA LEU A 266 7.70 -6.47 9.59
C LEU A 266 8.67 -7.61 9.94
N CYS A 267 9.84 -7.65 9.28
CA CYS A 267 10.72 -8.81 9.31
C CYS A 267 11.98 -8.62 10.16
N MET A 268 12.35 -7.39 10.55
CA MET A 268 13.56 -7.16 11.35
C MET A 268 13.55 -7.85 12.72
N GLU A 269 14.71 -8.08 13.32
CA GLU A 269 14.79 -8.59 14.69
C GLU A 269 14.34 -7.53 15.71
N PRO A 270 14.02 -7.94 16.97
CA PRO A 270 13.80 -7.00 18.06
C PRO A 270 15.01 -6.07 18.24
N PRO A 271 14.83 -4.74 18.14
CA PRO A 271 15.92 -3.81 18.35
C PRO A 271 16.30 -3.76 19.82
N SER A 272 17.56 -3.41 20.11
CA SER A 272 18.05 -3.27 21.50
C SER A 272 17.38 -2.12 22.27
N SER A 273 16.76 -1.17 21.55
CA SER A 273 15.97 -0.07 22.09
C SER A 273 15.11 0.56 20.99
N PHE A 274 14.20 1.46 21.34
CA PHE A 274 13.46 2.30 20.38
C PHE A 274 14.23 3.53 19.90
N LYS A 275 15.56 3.59 20.12
CA LYS A 275 16.39 4.66 19.56
C LYS A 275 16.45 4.55 18.03
N PRO A 276 16.51 5.67 17.29
CA PRO A 276 16.49 5.65 15.82
C PRO A 276 17.52 4.70 15.20
N ASP A 277 18.76 4.74 15.65
CA ASP A 277 19.82 3.87 15.11
C ASP A 277 19.62 2.39 15.43
N ALA A 278 19.08 2.04 16.60
CA ALA A 278 18.83 0.64 16.93
C ALA A 278 17.78 0.03 15.98
N ILE A 279 16.73 0.79 15.66
CA ILE A 279 15.71 0.38 14.68
C ILE A 279 16.29 0.35 13.26
N ARG A 280 16.99 1.42 12.85
CA ARG A 280 17.58 1.51 11.49
C ARG A 280 18.61 0.40 11.23
N ASN A 281 19.41 0.03 12.23
CA ASN A 281 20.35 -1.08 12.13
C ASN A 281 19.62 -2.41 11.88
N GLN A 282 18.54 -2.68 12.62
CA GLN A 282 17.77 -3.91 12.43
C GLN A 282 17.04 -3.97 11.10
N LYS A 283 16.55 -2.83 10.60
CA LYS A 283 16.01 -2.72 9.24
C LYS A 283 17.09 -3.01 8.18
N ALA A 284 18.30 -2.49 8.38
CA ALA A 284 19.40 -2.67 7.43
C ALA A 284 19.84 -4.12 7.38
N GLU A 285 20.01 -4.75 8.55
CA GLU A 285 20.39 -6.15 8.70
C GLU A 285 19.40 -7.10 7.99
N VAL A 286 18.09 -6.89 8.17
CA VAL A 286 17.10 -7.77 7.53
C VAL A 286 17.01 -7.56 6.01
N LEU A 287 17.15 -6.34 5.51
CA LEU A 287 17.19 -6.10 4.06
C LEU A 287 18.47 -6.64 3.45
N ASP A 288 19.59 -6.54 4.15
CA ASP A 288 20.87 -7.08 3.68
C ASP A 288 20.80 -8.60 3.52
N ALA A 289 20.07 -9.27 4.41
CA ALA A 289 19.79 -10.70 4.36
C ALA A 289 18.75 -11.11 3.28
N VAL A 290 18.14 -10.19 2.53
CA VAL A 290 17.26 -10.57 1.42
C VAL A 290 18.10 -11.22 0.31
N ARG A 291 17.70 -12.43 -0.08
CA ARG A 291 18.39 -13.20 -1.11
C ARG A 291 18.33 -12.47 -2.45
N ILE A 292 19.50 -12.15 -3.01
CA ILE A 292 19.62 -11.52 -4.33
C ILE A 292 19.27 -12.56 -5.41
N MET A 293 18.36 -12.19 -6.30
CA MET A 293 17.94 -13.06 -7.40
C MET A 293 19.05 -13.22 -8.44
N THR A 294 19.29 -14.45 -8.88
CA THR A 294 20.01 -14.74 -10.13
C THR A 294 19.09 -14.51 -11.34
N PRO A 295 19.62 -14.32 -12.56
CA PRO A 295 18.80 -14.17 -13.77
C PRO A 295 17.73 -15.27 -13.96
N GLU A 296 18.04 -16.51 -13.59
CA GLU A 296 17.10 -17.64 -13.67
C GLU A 296 15.99 -17.53 -12.63
N THR A 297 16.33 -17.13 -11.41
CA THR A 297 15.33 -16.93 -10.36
C THR A 297 14.46 -15.72 -10.66
N VAL A 298 14.96 -14.65 -11.29
CA VAL A 298 14.15 -13.51 -11.73
C VAL A 298 13.01 -13.99 -12.64
N LYS A 299 13.28 -14.91 -13.58
CA LYS A 299 12.26 -15.44 -14.51
C LYS A 299 11.15 -16.23 -13.82
N THR A 300 11.43 -16.85 -12.67
CA THR A 300 10.50 -17.73 -11.96
C THR A 300 9.88 -17.09 -10.71
N HIS A 301 10.54 -16.09 -10.13
CA HIS A 301 10.17 -15.45 -8.87
C HIS A 301 9.74 -14.00 -9.06
N SER A 302 9.81 -13.45 -10.26
CA SER A 302 9.30 -12.11 -10.56
C SER A 302 8.47 -12.15 -11.83
N LEU A 303 7.43 -11.33 -11.85
CA LEU A 303 6.61 -11.09 -13.03
C LEU A 303 6.18 -9.64 -13.07
N ARG A 304 5.81 -9.24 -14.28
CA ARG A 304 5.39 -7.88 -14.61
C ARG A 304 4.13 -7.92 -15.47
N GLY A 305 3.36 -6.85 -15.39
CA GLY A 305 2.16 -6.65 -16.19
C GLY A 305 2.00 -5.20 -16.62
N GLN A 306 1.19 -5.00 -17.66
CA GLN A 306 0.79 -3.66 -18.12
C GLN A 306 -0.70 -3.62 -18.39
N TYR A 307 -1.41 -2.65 -17.80
CA TYR A 307 -2.85 -2.50 -18.00
C TYR A 307 -3.20 -2.12 -19.44
N GLY A 308 -4.14 -2.85 -20.02
CA GLY A 308 -4.78 -2.58 -21.30
C GLY A 308 -6.18 -1.98 -21.13
N PRO A 309 -6.87 -1.65 -22.23
CA PRO A 309 -8.21 -1.08 -22.18
C PRO A 309 -9.16 -1.93 -21.33
N GLY A 310 -10.05 -1.28 -20.59
CA GLY A 310 -10.92 -1.96 -19.63
C GLY A 310 -12.07 -1.08 -19.15
N LYS A 311 -12.57 -1.38 -17.95
CA LYS A 311 -13.64 -0.62 -17.31
C LYS A 311 -13.22 -0.23 -15.91
N ARG A 312 -13.51 1.01 -15.49
CA ARG A 312 -13.33 1.45 -14.10
C ARG A 312 -14.40 0.82 -13.20
N SER A 313 -14.26 1.01 -11.89
CA SER A 313 -15.17 0.47 -10.87
C SER A 313 -16.62 0.98 -10.93
N ASP A 314 -16.87 2.03 -11.73
CA ASP A 314 -18.18 2.61 -12.02
C ASP A 314 -18.77 2.11 -13.36
N GLY A 315 -18.06 1.22 -14.06
CA GLY A 315 -18.46 0.65 -15.35
C GLY A 315 -18.04 1.47 -16.57
N THR A 316 -17.44 2.66 -16.40
CA THR A 316 -16.99 3.51 -17.50
C THR A 316 -15.80 2.89 -18.23
N ALA A 317 -15.76 3.02 -19.55
CA ALA A 317 -14.62 2.55 -20.35
C ALA A 317 -13.36 3.37 -20.03
N ALA A 318 -12.21 2.70 -19.96
CA ALA A 318 -10.92 3.33 -19.72
C ALA A 318 -9.87 2.84 -20.72
N ALA A 319 -9.00 3.77 -21.10
CA ALA A 319 -7.87 3.53 -21.99
C ALA A 319 -6.81 2.64 -21.32
N GLY A 320 -6.05 1.91 -22.12
CA GLY A 320 -4.86 1.17 -21.67
C GLY A 320 -3.65 2.08 -21.50
N TYR A 321 -2.60 1.59 -20.85
CA TYR A 321 -1.40 2.39 -20.54
C TYR A 321 -0.76 3.03 -21.78
N ARG A 322 -0.61 2.27 -22.88
CA ARG A 322 -0.07 2.74 -24.17
C ARG A 322 -0.94 3.79 -24.90
N GLN A 323 -2.12 4.08 -24.37
CA GLN A 323 -3.06 5.09 -24.89
C GLN A 323 -3.15 6.32 -23.98
N GLU A 324 -2.42 6.34 -22.88
CA GLU A 324 -2.37 7.46 -21.94
C GLU A 324 -1.53 8.61 -22.50
N LEU A 325 -1.75 9.81 -21.98
CA LEU A 325 -0.99 11.00 -22.36
C LEU A 325 0.50 10.82 -22.01
N ASP A 326 1.38 11.18 -22.95
CA ASP A 326 2.84 11.11 -22.82
C ASP A 326 3.40 9.69 -22.56
N VAL A 327 2.72 8.66 -23.06
CA VAL A 327 3.20 7.26 -23.02
C VAL A 327 3.47 6.73 -24.43
N SER A 328 4.55 5.98 -24.61
CA SER A 328 4.84 5.34 -25.90
C SER A 328 3.80 4.25 -26.24
N THR A 329 3.35 4.23 -27.50
CA THR A 329 2.44 3.19 -28.02
C THR A 329 3.08 1.79 -28.07
N THR A 330 4.39 1.71 -27.91
CA THR A 330 5.18 0.45 -27.87
C THR A 330 5.84 0.21 -26.51
N SER A 331 5.44 0.97 -25.48
CA SER A 331 6.03 0.90 -24.14
C SER A 331 6.04 -0.52 -23.56
N SER A 332 7.18 -0.91 -23.00
CA SER A 332 7.37 -2.14 -22.20
C SER A 332 7.39 -1.88 -20.69
N THR A 333 7.08 -0.64 -20.26
CA THR A 333 7.05 -0.24 -18.85
C THR A 333 5.98 -1.00 -18.09
N GLU A 334 6.36 -1.61 -16.97
CA GLU A 334 5.45 -2.35 -16.11
C GLU A 334 4.59 -1.41 -15.24
N THR A 335 3.27 -1.65 -15.24
CA THR A 335 2.31 -0.98 -14.35
C THR A 335 1.76 -1.91 -13.27
N PHE A 336 2.18 -3.19 -13.30
CA PHE A 336 1.98 -4.20 -12.27
C PHE A 336 3.24 -5.04 -12.13
N ALA A 337 3.56 -5.49 -10.92
CA ALA A 337 4.58 -6.50 -10.67
C ALA A 337 4.22 -7.36 -9.45
N ALA A 338 4.60 -8.63 -9.51
CA ALA A 338 4.58 -9.53 -8.35
C ALA A 338 5.92 -10.26 -8.21
N ILE A 339 6.38 -10.41 -6.97
CA ILE A 339 7.73 -10.86 -6.64
C ILE A 339 7.66 -11.82 -5.45
N LYS A 340 8.41 -12.91 -5.52
CA LYS A 340 8.66 -13.85 -4.43
C LYS A 340 10.09 -13.66 -3.93
N LEU A 341 10.26 -13.32 -2.66
CA LEU A 341 11.54 -13.12 -2.00
C LEU A 341 11.75 -14.13 -0.87
N PHE A 342 13.01 -14.27 -0.47
CA PHE A 342 13.45 -14.99 0.72
C PHE A 342 14.41 -14.11 1.52
N ILE A 343 14.41 -14.28 2.84
CA ILE A 343 15.38 -13.66 3.75
C ILE A 343 16.24 -14.78 4.34
N ASP A 344 17.54 -14.73 4.06
CA ASP A 344 18.52 -15.74 4.43
C ASP A 344 19.07 -15.48 5.84
N ASN A 345 18.20 -15.67 6.83
CA ASN A 345 18.58 -15.64 8.24
C ASN A 345 17.83 -16.72 9.05
N TRP A 346 18.22 -16.92 10.31
CA TRP A 346 17.65 -17.96 11.18
C TRP A 346 16.13 -17.86 11.36
N ARG A 347 15.59 -16.62 11.41
CA ARG A 347 14.17 -16.38 11.65
C ARG A 347 13.31 -16.70 10.44
N TRP A 348 13.79 -16.43 9.24
CA TRP A 348 13.00 -16.45 8.01
C TRP A 348 13.42 -17.50 6.99
N GLU A 349 14.43 -18.32 7.29
CA GLU A 349 14.89 -19.40 6.40
C GLU A 349 13.70 -20.24 5.89
N GLY A 350 13.57 -20.28 4.56
CA GLY A 350 12.55 -21.07 3.87
C GLY A 350 11.14 -20.46 3.86
N VAL A 351 10.90 -19.33 4.51
CA VAL A 351 9.61 -18.61 4.49
C VAL A 351 9.55 -17.71 3.26
N PRO A 352 8.68 -17.98 2.26
CA PRO A 352 8.54 -17.10 1.12
C PRO A 352 7.76 -15.83 1.50
N ILE A 353 8.20 -14.72 0.93
CA ILE A 353 7.54 -13.41 1.06
C ILE A 353 7.09 -12.99 -0.32
N TYR A 354 5.78 -12.83 -0.51
CA TYR A 354 5.20 -12.40 -1.77
C TYR A 354 4.87 -10.92 -1.71
N LEU A 355 5.25 -10.18 -2.74
CA LEU A 355 4.98 -8.77 -2.92
C LEU A 355 4.20 -8.62 -4.21
N ARG A 356 3.12 -7.84 -4.22
CA ARG A 356 2.49 -7.38 -5.46
C ARG A 356 2.09 -5.93 -5.36
N SER A 357 2.27 -5.21 -6.46
CA SER A 357 1.82 -3.84 -6.61
C SER A 357 1.33 -3.58 -8.03
N GLY A 358 0.31 -2.74 -8.18
CA GLY A 358 -0.13 -2.36 -9.51
C GLY A 358 -1.17 -1.25 -9.55
N LYS A 359 -1.23 -0.61 -10.72
CA LYS A 359 -2.17 0.47 -11.07
C LYS A 359 -3.36 -0.04 -11.87
N SER A 360 -4.43 0.75 -11.88
CA SER A 360 -5.67 0.44 -12.59
C SER A 360 -6.27 -0.90 -12.19
N LEU A 361 -6.16 -1.27 -10.91
CA LEU A 361 -6.73 -2.49 -10.35
C LEU A 361 -8.16 -2.23 -9.83
N TRP A 362 -8.88 -3.31 -9.55
CA TRP A 362 -10.29 -3.26 -9.16
C TRP A 362 -10.56 -2.55 -7.83
N LYS A 363 -9.61 -2.61 -6.88
CA LYS A 363 -9.68 -1.94 -5.58
C LYS A 363 -8.39 -1.22 -5.24
N ARG A 364 -8.52 -0.18 -4.43
CA ARG A 364 -7.41 0.44 -3.72
C ARG A 364 -7.22 -0.29 -2.39
N GLY A 365 -6.00 -0.71 -2.09
CA GLY A 365 -5.69 -1.45 -0.88
C GLY A 365 -4.19 -1.42 -0.59
N THR A 366 -3.84 -1.40 0.69
CA THR A 366 -2.49 -1.68 1.16
C THR A 366 -2.63 -2.59 2.36
N GLU A 367 -2.31 -3.86 2.15
CA GLU A 367 -2.52 -4.92 3.14
C GLU A 367 -1.27 -5.78 3.28
N ILE A 368 -0.98 -6.18 4.52
CA ILE A 368 0.07 -7.15 4.85
C ILE A 368 -0.61 -8.35 5.50
N VAL A 369 -0.45 -9.53 4.92
CA VAL A 369 -1.01 -10.78 5.44
C VAL A 369 0.13 -11.66 5.93
N VAL A 370 0.12 -11.98 7.21
CA VAL A 370 0.96 -13.02 7.83
C VAL A 370 0.11 -14.26 7.97
N GLN A 371 0.41 -15.30 7.18
CA GLN A 371 -0.27 -16.59 7.30
C GLN A 371 0.56 -17.54 8.18
N PHE A 372 -0.05 -18.05 9.23
CA PHE A 372 0.56 -19.07 10.10
C PHE A 372 0.45 -20.46 9.47
N LYS A 373 1.30 -21.38 9.94
CA LYS A 373 1.23 -22.79 9.56
C LYS A 373 -0.06 -23.43 10.04
N GLN A 374 -0.53 -24.42 9.28
CA GLN A 374 -1.70 -25.20 9.61
C GLN A 374 -1.53 -25.94 10.95
N ALA A 375 -2.55 -25.90 11.81
CA ALA A 375 -2.56 -26.70 13.03
C ALA A 375 -2.68 -28.19 12.70
N PRO A 376 -2.02 -29.10 13.44
CA PRO A 376 -2.09 -30.53 13.19
C PRO A 376 -3.54 -31.05 13.21
N GLU A 377 -3.91 -31.83 12.19
CA GLU A 377 -5.27 -32.35 11.99
C GLU A 377 -5.63 -33.54 12.90
N ILE A 378 -4.82 -33.84 13.92
CA ILE A 378 -4.98 -35.04 14.75
C ILE A 378 -6.37 -35.09 15.40
N LEU A 379 -6.89 -33.94 15.83
CA LEU A 379 -8.19 -33.84 16.50
C LEU A 379 -9.39 -33.92 15.54
N THR A 380 -9.19 -33.69 14.25
CA THR A 380 -10.26 -33.76 13.23
C THR A 380 -10.31 -35.11 12.52
N ARG A 381 -9.26 -35.94 12.64
CA ARG A 381 -9.23 -37.30 12.08
C ARG A 381 -10.40 -38.14 12.61
N GLY A 382 -11.16 -38.74 11.71
CA GLY A 382 -12.32 -39.60 12.05
C GLY A 382 -13.58 -38.83 12.45
N THR A 383 -13.56 -37.50 12.39
CA THR A 383 -14.76 -36.65 12.55
C THR A 383 -15.21 -36.12 11.19
N ASN A 384 -16.47 -35.68 11.09
CA ASN A 384 -16.95 -34.93 9.92
C ASN A 384 -16.47 -33.46 9.92
N ALA A 385 -15.55 -33.08 10.82
CA ALA A 385 -14.99 -31.74 10.87
C ALA A 385 -13.87 -31.62 9.84
N SER A 386 -14.01 -30.69 8.89
CA SER A 386 -12.95 -30.35 7.96
C SER A 386 -11.73 -29.79 8.72
N PRO A 387 -10.50 -30.00 8.22
CA PRO A 387 -9.33 -29.27 8.70
C PRO A 387 -9.65 -27.78 8.68
N GLY A 388 -9.47 -27.09 9.81
CA GLY A 388 -9.65 -25.64 9.86
C GLY A 388 -8.59 -24.95 9.00
N GLU A 389 -8.90 -23.83 8.37
CA GLU A 389 -7.89 -23.06 7.63
C GLU A 389 -6.77 -22.52 8.54
N PRO A 390 -5.57 -22.28 7.99
CA PRO A 390 -4.48 -21.67 8.75
C PRO A 390 -4.87 -20.30 9.28
N ASN A 391 -4.35 -19.96 10.46
CA ASN A 391 -4.64 -18.65 11.04
C ASN A 391 -3.97 -17.55 10.22
N ARG A 392 -4.59 -16.36 10.20
CA ARG A 392 -4.06 -15.20 9.48
C ARG A 392 -4.11 -13.98 10.35
N LEU A 393 -3.03 -13.21 10.34
CA LEU A 393 -2.98 -11.87 10.87
C LEU A 393 -2.83 -10.89 9.70
N ILE A 394 -3.75 -9.94 9.61
CA ILE A 394 -3.84 -9.01 8.48
C ILE A 394 -3.72 -7.59 9.02
N PHE A 395 -2.75 -6.84 8.51
CA PHE A 395 -2.59 -5.42 8.77
C PHE A 395 -3.19 -4.64 7.61
N HIS A 396 -4.23 -3.86 7.90
CA HIS A 396 -4.87 -2.95 6.96
C HIS A 396 -4.21 -1.58 7.10
N ILE A 397 -3.42 -1.18 6.09
CA ILE A 397 -2.64 0.06 6.13
C ILE A 397 -3.46 1.24 5.59
N GLN A 398 -4.14 1.03 4.46
CA GLN A 398 -5.06 2.00 3.82
C GLN A 398 -5.94 1.27 2.78
N PRO A 399 -7.14 1.77 2.43
CA PRO A 399 -7.82 2.94 3.01
C PRO A 399 -8.41 2.67 4.39
N ASP A 400 -8.80 1.43 4.66
CA ASP A 400 -9.24 0.99 5.98
C ASP A 400 -7.99 0.78 6.86
N GLN A 401 -7.98 1.35 8.06
CA GLN A 401 -6.86 1.29 8.98
C GLN A 401 -7.21 0.38 10.16
N GLY A 402 -6.51 -0.74 10.31
CA GLY A 402 -6.86 -1.72 11.33
C GLY A 402 -5.98 -2.97 11.34
N ILE A 403 -6.25 -3.83 12.31
CA ILE A 403 -5.61 -5.15 12.44
C ILE A 403 -6.70 -6.19 12.59
N GLU A 404 -6.53 -7.30 11.87
CA GLU A 404 -7.51 -8.36 11.78
C GLU A 404 -6.85 -9.72 12.02
N LEU A 405 -7.34 -10.46 13.02
CA LEU A 405 -6.90 -11.81 13.35
C LEU A 405 -8.01 -12.81 13.01
N ARG A 406 -7.74 -13.67 12.02
CA ARG A 406 -8.63 -14.76 11.59
C ARG A 406 -8.20 -16.07 12.24
N VAL A 407 -9.13 -16.66 13.00
CA VAL A 407 -8.93 -17.93 13.72
C VAL A 407 -10.15 -18.84 13.58
N GLN A 408 -10.03 -20.07 14.06
CA GLN A 408 -11.14 -21.01 14.16
C GLN A 408 -11.77 -20.92 15.55
N ALA A 409 -13.10 -20.91 15.62
CA ALA A 409 -13.83 -21.03 16.88
C ALA A 409 -14.97 -22.04 16.76
N LYS A 410 -15.39 -22.63 17.87
CA LYS A 410 -16.53 -23.55 17.90
C LYS A 410 -17.81 -22.82 17.47
N THR A 411 -18.53 -23.39 16.50
CA THR A 411 -19.87 -22.94 16.14
C THR A 411 -20.81 -23.14 17.34
N PRO A 412 -21.59 -22.13 17.74
CA PRO A 412 -22.61 -22.28 18.78
C PRO A 412 -23.59 -23.41 18.44
N GLY A 413 -23.84 -24.31 19.42
CA GLY A 413 -24.69 -25.48 19.22
C GLY A 413 -24.15 -26.75 19.89
N PRO A 414 -24.89 -27.88 19.81
CA PRO A 414 -24.53 -29.12 20.50
C PRO A 414 -23.39 -29.89 19.82
N ALA A 415 -23.19 -29.71 18.51
CA ALA A 415 -22.13 -30.39 17.77
C ALA A 415 -20.76 -29.70 17.94
N LEU A 416 -19.69 -30.48 17.93
CA LEU A 416 -18.32 -29.98 17.85
C LEU A 416 -17.97 -29.71 16.38
N ALA A 417 -18.34 -28.52 15.91
CA ALA A 417 -17.96 -28.00 14.60
C ALA A 417 -17.27 -26.65 14.80
N THR A 418 -16.30 -26.33 13.94
CA THR A 418 -15.59 -25.05 13.96
C THR A 418 -15.98 -24.17 12.77
N GLN A 419 -15.82 -22.87 12.95
CA GLN A 419 -15.99 -21.86 11.91
C GLN A 419 -14.91 -20.79 12.00
N LYS A 420 -14.64 -20.18 10.85
CA LYS A 420 -13.78 -18.99 10.76
C LYS A 420 -14.46 -17.87 11.55
N VAL A 421 -13.71 -17.25 12.44
CA VAL A 421 -14.13 -16.06 13.16
C VAL A 421 -13.07 -14.98 13.02
N ASN A 422 -13.54 -13.74 13.08
CA ASN A 422 -12.73 -12.57 12.87
C ASN A 422 -12.70 -11.69 14.13
N MET A 423 -11.49 -11.41 14.61
CA MET A 423 -11.23 -10.41 15.64
C MET A 423 -10.59 -9.20 14.96
N ARG A 424 -11.31 -8.08 14.96
CA ARG A 424 -10.90 -6.88 14.23
C ARG A 424 -10.81 -5.69 15.18
N PHE A 425 -9.75 -4.92 14.97
CA PHE A 425 -9.48 -3.64 15.57
C PHE A 425 -9.44 -2.59 14.46
N ASP A 426 -10.22 -1.53 14.61
CA ASP A 426 -10.30 -0.42 13.67
C ASP A 426 -9.84 0.87 14.35
N TYR A 427 -8.97 1.62 13.67
CA TYR A 427 -8.41 2.87 14.21
C TYR A 427 -9.49 3.94 14.38
N ALA A 428 -10.37 4.08 13.39
CA ALA A 428 -11.44 5.09 13.40
C ALA A 428 -12.44 4.91 14.56
N ASP A 429 -12.60 3.68 15.05
CA ASP A 429 -13.49 3.37 16.17
C ASP A 429 -12.81 3.52 17.53
N SER A 430 -11.47 3.55 17.55
CA SER A 430 -10.67 3.44 18.78
C SER A 430 -9.91 4.73 19.13
N PHE A 431 -9.63 5.60 18.17
CA PHE A 431 -8.87 6.84 18.40
C PHE A 431 -9.51 8.07 17.74
N GLU A 432 -9.38 9.22 18.40
CA GLU A 432 -9.82 10.52 17.89
C GLU A 432 -8.69 11.29 17.15
N ALA A 433 -7.72 10.60 16.58
CA ALA A 433 -6.60 11.23 15.87
C ALA A 433 -6.81 11.21 14.35
N SER A 434 -6.94 12.39 13.73
CA SER A 434 -7.00 12.54 12.27
C SER A 434 -5.70 13.12 11.73
N ARG A 435 -4.64 12.31 11.64
CA ARG A 435 -3.43 12.69 10.89
C ARG A 435 -3.66 12.33 9.42
N GLY A 436 -3.72 13.36 8.57
CA GLY A 436 -4.29 13.25 7.23
C GLY A 436 -3.29 12.79 6.16
N THR A 437 -2.07 13.35 6.16
CA THR A 437 -1.15 13.21 5.01
C THR A 437 0.05 12.29 5.27
N GLY A 438 0.40 12.06 6.53
CA GLY A 438 1.61 11.33 6.96
C GLY A 438 2.86 12.21 6.97
N TYR A 439 2.84 13.34 6.25
CA TYR A 439 3.92 14.34 6.29
C TYR A 439 3.99 15.06 7.62
N GLU A 440 2.88 15.16 8.37
CA GLU A 440 2.86 15.76 9.71
C GLU A 440 3.87 15.05 10.62
N VAL A 441 3.81 13.71 10.63
CA VAL A 441 4.66 12.90 11.48
C VAL A 441 6.11 12.98 11.05
N LEU A 442 6.39 12.97 9.74
CA LEU A 442 7.75 13.08 9.22
C LEU A 442 8.36 14.45 9.53
N LEU A 443 7.65 15.54 9.25
CA LEU A 443 8.12 16.90 9.52
C LEU A 443 8.39 17.08 11.02
N TYR A 444 7.46 16.67 11.88
CA TYR A 444 7.63 16.72 13.32
C TYR A 444 8.84 15.89 13.79
N SER A 445 8.95 14.64 13.32
CA SER A 445 10.07 13.74 13.64
C SER A 445 11.43 14.37 13.28
N CYS A 446 11.52 14.99 12.09
CA CYS A 446 12.72 15.70 11.68
C CYS A 446 13.04 16.91 12.57
N MET A 447 12.03 17.66 13.04
CA MET A 447 12.24 18.82 13.92
C MET A 447 12.67 18.41 15.33
N ILE A 448 12.23 17.26 15.85
CA ILE A 448 12.69 16.72 17.14
C ILE A 448 13.96 15.86 17.04
N GLY A 449 14.46 15.62 15.82
CA GLY A 449 15.69 14.86 15.58
C GLY A 449 15.50 13.34 15.55
N ASP A 450 14.27 12.86 15.49
CA ASP A 450 13.96 11.44 15.35
C ASP A 450 14.09 11.01 13.88
N ALA A 451 15.12 10.20 13.60
CA ALA A 451 15.41 9.67 12.28
C ALA A 451 14.81 8.27 12.02
N THR A 452 14.00 7.73 12.93
CA THR A 452 13.45 6.36 12.86
C THR A 452 12.70 6.12 11.55
N LEU A 453 11.90 7.10 11.13
CA LEU A 453 11.02 7.02 9.96
C LEU A 453 11.72 7.37 8.64
N PHE A 454 13.04 7.57 8.64
CA PHE A 454 13.79 8.03 7.48
C PHE A 454 14.78 6.97 7.00
N SER A 455 14.92 6.88 5.68
CA SER A 455 15.82 5.91 5.06
C SER A 455 17.28 6.38 5.17
N ARG A 456 18.09 5.58 5.86
CA ARG A 456 19.54 5.73 5.88
C ARG A 456 20.13 5.22 4.55
N THR A 457 21.31 5.70 4.19
CA THR A 457 22.03 5.32 2.96
C THR A 457 22.04 3.81 2.69
N ASP A 458 22.46 3.02 3.68
CA ASP A 458 22.60 1.58 3.59
C ASP A 458 21.27 0.89 3.25
N LEU A 459 20.15 1.37 3.81
CA LEU A 459 18.81 0.89 3.48
C LEU A 459 18.45 1.18 2.02
N VAL A 460 18.74 2.39 1.53
CA VAL A 460 18.42 2.79 0.15
C VAL A 460 19.24 1.97 -0.85
N GLU A 461 20.55 1.86 -0.62
CA GLU A 461 21.46 1.10 -1.50
C GLU A 461 21.12 -0.39 -1.49
N THR A 462 20.82 -0.98 -0.33
CA THR A 462 20.40 -2.39 -0.23
C THR A 462 19.08 -2.64 -0.94
N ALA A 463 18.10 -1.75 -0.80
CA ALA A 463 16.84 -1.82 -1.54
C ALA A 463 17.07 -1.81 -3.06
N TRP A 464 18.00 -0.99 -3.57
CA TRP A 464 18.40 -1.02 -4.97
C TRP A 464 19.15 -2.29 -5.36
N ARG A 465 20.02 -2.81 -4.50
CA ARG A 465 20.73 -4.09 -4.73
C ARG A 465 19.76 -5.25 -4.93
N ILE A 466 18.66 -5.27 -4.17
CA ILE A 466 17.59 -6.27 -4.32
C ILE A 466 16.82 -6.05 -5.63
N ALA A 467 16.56 -4.79 -6.01
CA ALA A 467 15.79 -4.46 -7.20
C ALA A 467 16.57 -4.65 -8.52
N GLN A 468 17.89 -4.46 -8.50
CA GLN A 468 18.73 -4.38 -9.70
C GLN A 468 18.64 -5.61 -10.62
N PRO A 469 18.68 -6.87 -10.14
CA PRO A 469 18.59 -8.03 -11.02
C PRO A 469 17.29 -8.08 -11.83
N MET A 470 16.18 -7.61 -11.25
CA MET A 470 14.90 -7.53 -11.97
C MET A 470 14.95 -6.46 -13.05
N LEU A 471 15.53 -5.30 -12.77
CA LEU A 471 15.71 -4.23 -13.76
C LEU A 471 16.55 -4.69 -14.95
N ASP A 472 17.68 -5.34 -14.68
CA ASP A 472 18.59 -5.81 -15.72
C ASP A 472 17.94 -6.87 -16.60
N ALA A 473 17.30 -7.88 -15.99
CA ALA A 473 16.64 -8.94 -16.72
C ALA A 473 15.44 -8.44 -17.55
N TRP A 474 14.64 -7.54 -16.99
CA TRP A 474 13.46 -6.99 -17.65
C TRP A 474 13.81 -6.04 -18.80
N ALA A 475 14.94 -5.34 -18.70
CA ALA A 475 15.48 -4.53 -19.80
C ALA A 475 16.08 -5.41 -20.91
N ALA A 476 16.77 -6.50 -20.55
CA ALA A 476 17.41 -7.41 -21.50
C ALA A 476 16.40 -8.22 -22.33
N GLU A 477 15.30 -8.64 -21.72
CA GLU A 477 14.23 -9.38 -22.39
C GLU A 477 12.91 -8.60 -22.25
N PRO A 478 12.57 -7.63 -23.12
CA PRO A 478 11.32 -6.85 -23.01
C PRO A 478 10.05 -7.70 -23.13
N ALA A 479 8.99 -7.31 -22.41
CA ALA A 479 7.72 -8.03 -22.39
C ALA A 479 7.06 -8.05 -23.78
N GLN A 480 6.68 -9.24 -24.25
CA GLN A 480 6.05 -9.44 -25.56
C GLN A 480 4.52 -9.55 -25.47
N ASP A 481 3.98 -9.78 -24.28
CA ASP A 481 2.58 -10.04 -24.01
C ASP A 481 1.82 -8.79 -23.51
N PHE A 482 2.48 -7.64 -23.41
CA PHE A 482 1.85 -6.39 -22.95
C PHE A 482 0.93 -5.76 -24.01
N PRO A 483 -0.22 -5.21 -23.62
CA PRO A 483 -0.81 -5.25 -22.28
C PRO A 483 -1.48 -6.60 -21.95
N ASN A 484 -1.32 -7.07 -20.72
CA ASN A 484 -1.71 -8.42 -20.29
C ASN A 484 -2.72 -8.49 -19.14
N TYR A 485 -3.24 -7.35 -18.68
CA TYR A 485 -4.41 -7.30 -17.79
C TYR A 485 -5.26 -6.06 -18.08
N PRO A 486 -6.58 -6.09 -17.90
CA PRO A 486 -7.43 -4.94 -18.25
C PRO A 486 -7.61 -3.96 -17.09
N VAL A 487 -7.74 -2.64 -17.37
CA VAL A 487 -8.11 -1.62 -16.35
C VAL A 487 -9.33 -2.09 -15.55
N GLY A 488 -9.27 -1.96 -14.22
CA GLY A 488 -10.27 -2.38 -13.25
C GLY A 488 -10.22 -3.87 -12.90
N GLY A 489 -9.19 -4.59 -13.36
CA GLY A 489 -9.05 -6.04 -13.17
C GLY A 489 -8.26 -6.37 -11.91
N TRP A 490 -8.02 -7.65 -11.68
CA TRP A 490 -7.28 -8.12 -10.50
C TRP A 490 -5.78 -8.31 -10.72
N GLY A 491 -5.29 -7.92 -11.89
CA GLY A 491 -3.91 -8.08 -12.33
C GLY A 491 -3.77 -9.23 -13.34
N PRO A 492 -2.55 -9.53 -13.79
CA PRO A 492 -2.29 -10.62 -14.73
C PRO A 492 -2.43 -11.98 -14.06
N LYS A 493 -2.94 -12.99 -14.79
CA LYS A 493 -3.08 -14.38 -14.32
C LYS A 493 -1.78 -14.95 -13.76
N ALA A 494 -0.65 -14.64 -14.39
CA ALA A 494 0.68 -15.07 -13.94
C ALA A 494 0.97 -14.69 -12.47
N ALA A 495 0.39 -13.59 -11.96
CA ALA A 495 0.53 -13.20 -10.55
C ALA A 495 -0.05 -14.24 -9.57
N TYR A 496 -1.11 -14.92 -9.98
CA TYR A 496 -1.76 -15.97 -9.20
C TYR A 496 -1.02 -17.29 -9.37
N ASP A 497 -0.61 -17.61 -10.60
CA ASP A 497 0.22 -18.78 -10.88
C ASP A 497 1.52 -18.77 -10.03
N LEU A 498 2.14 -17.59 -9.81
CA LEU A 498 3.36 -17.44 -8.98
C LEU A 498 3.23 -18.03 -7.57
N ILE A 499 2.13 -17.74 -6.88
CA ILE A 499 1.92 -18.20 -5.49
C ILE A 499 1.30 -19.62 -5.47
N GLU A 500 0.51 -19.97 -6.49
CA GLU A 500 -0.11 -21.29 -6.62
C GLU A 500 0.89 -22.39 -6.96
N ASN A 501 1.97 -22.06 -7.67
CA ASN A 501 3.10 -22.98 -7.88
C ASN A 501 3.73 -23.47 -6.56
N ASP A 502 3.53 -22.72 -5.46
CA ASP A 502 3.96 -23.13 -4.13
C ASP A 502 2.83 -23.77 -3.28
N GLY A 503 1.69 -24.10 -3.89
CA GLY A 503 0.50 -24.61 -3.19
C GLY A 503 -0.20 -23.57 -2.32
N ARG A 504 0.04 -22.28 -2.55
CA ARG A 504 -0.48 -21.14 -1.77
C ARG A 504 -1.38 -20.27 -2.63
N ARG A 505 -2.07 -19.30 -2.02
CA ARG A 505 -3.00 -18.40 -2.73
C ARG A 505 -2.96 -17.00 -2.16
N TRP A 506 -3.20 -16.01 -3.01
CA TRP A 506 -3.39 -14.63 -2.58
C TRP A 506 -4.63 -14.51 -1.71
N VAL A 507 -4.48 -13.82 -0.59
CA VAL A 507 -5.60 -13.48 0.29
C VAL A 507 -6.12 -12.11 -0.13
N GLU A 508 -7.31 -12.09 -0.75
CA GLU A 508 -8.00 -10.83 -1.01
C GLU A 508 -8.85 -10.42 0.19
N VAL A 509 -8.58 -9.22 0.69
CA VAL A 509 -9.47 -8.55 1.63
C VAL A 509 -10.63 -7.96 0.83
N ILE A 510 -11.79 -8.63 0.87
CA ILE A 510 -13.01 -8.17 0.20
C ILE A 510 -13.80 -7.30 1.17
N GLY A 511 -13.91 -6.01 0.87
CA GLY A 511 -14.75 -5.09 1.63
C GLY A 511 -16.25 -5.32 1.37
N ARG A 512 -17.09 -5.08 2.38
CA ARG A 512 -18.56 -5.20 2.30
C ARG A 512 -19.18 -4.49 1.08
N ASN A 513 -18.62 -3.34 0.73
CA ASN A 513 -19.11 -2.49 -0.37
C ASN A 513 -18.99 -3.18 -1.73
N VAL A 514 -18.08 -4.14 -1.86
CA VAL A 514 -17.88 -4.92 -3.09
C VAL A 514 -19.03 -5.90 -3.28
N LEU A 515 -19.38 -6.65 -2.23
CA LEU A 515 -20.48 -7.62 -2.31
C LEU A 515 -21.83 -6.93 -2.52
N ASN A 516 -22.05 -5.76 -1.91
CA ASN A 516 -23.26 -4.96 -2.13
C ASN A 516 -23.50 -4.57 -3.60
N LYS A 517 -22.47 -4.53 -4.45
CA LYS A 517 -22.65 -4.23 -5.88
C LYS A 517 -23.24 -5.40 -6.67
N ILE A 518 -23.14 -6.62 -6.14
CA ILE A 518 -23.63 -7.82 -6.82
C ILE A 518 -25.13 -7.95 -6.51
N PRO A 519 -26.01 -8.02 -7.53
CA PRO A 519 -27.47 -8.06 -7.32
C PRO A 519 -27.92 -9.16 -6.36
N LEU A 520 -27.24 -10.31 -6.38
CA LEU A 520 -27.49 -11.45 -5.49
C LEU A 520 -27.40 -11.08 -3.99
N PHE A 521 -26.58 -10.09 -3.63
CA PHE A 521 -26.24 -9.78 -2.26
C PHE A 521 -26.85 -8.47 -1.73
N GLN A 522 -27.50 -7.67 -2.58
CA GLN A 522 -28.01 -6.33 -2.25
C GLN A 522 -29.03 -6.30 -1.09
N LYS A 523 -29.79 -7.38 -0.87
CA LYS A 523 -30.81 -7.47 0.18
C LYS A 523 -30.32 -8.18 1.45
N CYS A 524 -29.06 -8.57 1.50
CA CYS A 524 -28.55 -9.34 2.63
C CYS A 524 -28.12 -8.45 3.80
N SER A 525 -28.25 -8.96 5.03
CA SER A 525 -27.78 -8.25 6.23
C SER A 525 -26.26 -7.98 6.19
N GLU A 526 -25.80 -6.93 6.87
CA GLU A 526 -24.38 -6.61 6.93
C GLU A 526 -23.54 -7.74 7.54
N VAL A 527 -24.07 -8.40 8.58
CA VAL A 527 -23.41 -9.53 9.25
C VAL A 527 -23.24 -10.71 8.28
N PHE A 528 -24.25 -10.97 7.44
CA PHE A 528 -24.16 -11.99 6.40
C PHE A 528 -23.05 -11.69 5.40
N LEU A 529 -23.04 -10.48 4.86
CA LEU A 529 -22.08 -10.06 3.84
C LEU A 529 -20.65 -10.13 4.37
N HIS A 530 -20.45 -9.76 5.63
CA HIS A 530 -19.17 -9.91 6.29
C HIS A 530 -18.73 -11.38 6.37
N ASN A 531 -19.62 -12.27 6.83
CA ASN A 531 -19.33 -13.70 6.92
C ASN A 531 -19.06 -14.31 5.53
N LEU A 532 -19.81 -13.90 4.52
CA LEU A 532 -19.61 -14.35 3.15
C LEU A 532 -18.25 -13.88 2.61
N ALA A 533 -17.92 -12.60 2.76
CA ALA A 533 -16.65 -12.02 2.30
C ALA A 533 -15.41 -12.75 2.84
N ILE A 534 -15.48 -13.25 4.09
CA ILE A 534 -14.37 -14.01 4.71
C ILE A 534 -14.15 -15.37 4.03
N ASN A 535 -15.19 -15.95 3.44
CA ASN A 535 -15.16 -17.28 2.83
C ASN A 535 -15.02 -17.24 1.30
N LEU A 536 -15.11 -16.07 0.69
CA LEU A 536 -14.91 -15.93 -0.74
C LEU A 536 -13.42 -15.96 -1.09
N ARG A 537 -13.09 -16.83 -2.04
CA ARG A 537 -11.75 -16.94 -2.60
C ARG A 537 -11.69 -16.25 -3.96
N PRO A 538 -10.74 -15.35 -4.20
CA PRO A 538 -10.50 -14.78 -5.52
C PRO A 538 -9.84 -15.81 -6.45
N ASP A 539 -10.20 -15.77 -7.74
CA ASP A 539 -9.50 -16.48 -8.82
C ASP A 539 -9.63 -15.72 -10.15
N ILE A 540 -8.69 -15.95 -11.08
CA ILE A 540 -8.66 -15.31 -12.41
C ILE A 540 -8.56 -16.36 -13.51
N TYR A 541 -9.36 -16.19 -14.56
CA TYR A 541 -9.36 -17.05 -15.74
C TYR A 541 -9.05 -16.24 -17.00
N SER A 542 -8.15 -16.75 -17.83
CA SER A 542 -7.87 -16.19 -19.16
C SER A 542 -8.98 -16.57 -20.15
N GLN A 543 -9.10 -15.80 -21.23
CA GLN A 543 -10.04 -16.14 -22.31
C GLN A 543 -9.76 -17.56 -22.84
N GLY A 544 -10.80 -18.37 -22.94
CA GLY A 544 -10.74 -19.76 -23.39
C GLY A 544 -10.57 -20.78 -22.27
N ASP A 545 -10.23 -20.35 -21.04
CA ASP A 545 -10.07 -21.26 -19.90
C ASP A 545 -11.40 -21.96 -19.56
N LEU A 546 -11.30 -23.25 -19.24
CA LEU A 546 -12.43 -24.05 -18.77
C LEU A 546 -12.49 -23.97 -17.25
N ILE A 547 -13.55 -23.34 -16.74
CA ILE A 547 -13.76 -23.12 -15.30
C ILE A 547 -14.46 -24.33 -14.67
N ILE A 548 -15.43 -24.90 -15.39
CA ILE A 548 -16.16 -26.09 -14.98
C ILE A 548 -16.26 -27.03 -16.17
N ARG A 549 -16.11 -28.33 -15.97
CA ARG A 549 -16.42 -29.32 -17.01
C ARG A 549 -17.69 -30.08 -16.68
N HIS A 550 -18.49 -30.36 -17.71
CA HIS A 550 -19.67 -31.21 -17.60
C HIS A 550 -19.31 -32.58 -17.00
N GLY A 551 -20.16 -33.08 -16.10
CA GLY A 551 -20.01 -34.39 -15.47
C GLY A 551 -19.07 -34.44 -14.25
N GLU A 552 -18.32 -33.38 -13.97
CA GLU A 552 -17.48 -33.33 -12.76
C GLU A 552 -18.34 -33.20 -11.50
N ILE A 553 -17.82 -33.65 -10.36
CA ILE A 553 -18.46 -33.41 -9.06
C ILE A 553 -18.12 -31.99 -8.62
N GLY A 554 -19.10 -31.10 -8.62
CA GLY A 554 -18.92 -29.73 -8.17
C GLY A 554 -18.77 -29.63 -6.66
N LYS A 555 -17.70 -28.97 -6.21
CA LYS A 555 -17.46 -28.67 -4.79
C LYS A 555 -17.47 -27.17 -4.50
N GLU A 556 -17.73 -26.35 -5.51
CA GLU A 556 -17.60 -24.90 -5.45
C GLU A 556 -18.71 -24.21 -6.26
N MET A 557 -19.03 -22.98 -5.86
CA MET A 557 -19.84 -22.02 -6.60
C MET A 557 -18.96 -20.84 -7.02
N PHE A 558 -19.26 -20.26 -8.17
CA PHE A 558 -18.51 -19.14 -8.73
C PHE A 558 -19.42 -17.92 -8.90
N ILE A 559 -18.88 -16.74 -8.61
CA ILE A 559 -19.55 -15.45 -8.76
C ILE A 559 -18.66 -14.60 -9.66
N ILE A 560 -19.20 -14.13 -10.78
CA ILE A 560 -18.47 -13.32 -11.76
C ILE A 560 -18.41 -11.90 -11.22
N SER A 561 -17.23 -11.49 -10.76
CA SER A 561 -16.99 -10.09 -10.41
C SER A 561 -16.82 -9.26 -11.68
N ARG A 562 -16.13 -9.84 -12.68
CA ARG A 562 -15.88 -9.20 -13.97
C ARG A 562 -15.67 -10.24 -15.06
N GLY A 563 -16.08 -9.90 -16.27
CA GLY A 563 -15.87 -10.68 -17.47
C GLY A 563 -17.14 -11.40 -17.88
N SER A 564 -16.98 -12.34 -18.80
CA SER A 564 -18.08 -13.14 -19.30
C SER A 564 -17.65 -14.55 -19.57
N VAL A 565 -18.57 -15.47 -19.31
CA VAL A 565 -18.41 -16.90 -19.54
C VAL A 565 -19.55 -17.39 -20.42
N GLU A 566 -19.29 -18.43 -21.19
CA GLU A 566 -20.31 -19.16 -21.91
C GLU A 566 -20.59 -20.49 -21.24
N VAL A 567 -21.89 -20.84 -21.20
CA VAL A 567 -22.41 -22.09 -20.67
C VAL A 567 -22.62 -23.03 -21.84
N LEU A 568 -21.88 -24.13 -21.88
CA LEU A 568 -21.88 -25.12 -22.97
C LEU A 568 -22.60 -26.39 -22.49
N ASN A 569 -23.47 -26.95 -23.33
CA ASN A 569 -24.03 -28.28 -23.09
C ASN A 569 -22.98 -29.39 -23.37
N GLU A 570 -23.35 -30.65 -23.15
CA GLU A 570 -22.50 -31.82 -23.43
C GLU A 570 -22.02 -31.87 -24.89
N ALA A 571 -22.85 -31.45 -25.83
CA ALA A 571 -22.52 -31.37 -27.26
C ALA A 571 -21.65 -30.16 -27.64
N GLY A 572 -21.21 -29.34 -26.67
CA GLY A 572 -20.39 -28.14 -26.91
C GLY A 572 -21.15 -26.95 -27.50
N LYS A 573 -22.50 -26.99 -27.51
CA LYS A 573 -23.34 -25.87 -27.96
C LYS A 573 -23.53 -24.86 -26.83
N VAL A 574 -23.36 -23.58 -27.16
CA VAL A 574 -23.62 -22.46 -26.24
C VAL A 574 -25.12 -22.41 -25.91
N MET A 575 -25.43 -22.54 -24.62
CA MET A 575 -26.77 -22.43 -24.05
C MET A 575 -27.08 -21.03 -23.55
N ALA A 576 -26.08 -20.36 -22.95
CA ALA A 576 -26.22 -19.04 -22.37
C ALA A 576 -24.85 -18.36 -22.24
N THR A 577 -24.87 -17.03 -22.10
CA THR A 577 -23.71 -16.24 -21.73
C THR A 577 -24.00 -15.54 -20.41
N LEU A 578 -23.10 -15.66 -19.45
CA LEU A 578 -23.18 -15.00 -18.15
C LEU A 578 -22.08 -13.93 -18.08
N ALA A 579 -22.37 -12.80 -17.43
CA ALA A 579 -21.46 -11.66 -17.34
C ALA A 579 -21.38 -11.13 -15.89
N ASP A 580 -20.74 -9.97 -15.69
CA ASP A 580 -20.59 -9.25 -14.43
C ASP A 580 -21.84 -9.36 -13.51
N GLY A 581 -21.64 -9.81 -12.27
CA GLY A 581 -22.68 -9.97 -11.26
C GLY A 581 -23.48 -11.28 -11.35
N ALA A 582 -23.32 -12.06 -12.42
CA ALA A 582 -23.88 -13.41 -12.49
C ALA A 582 -23.07 -14.41 -11.66
N PHE A 583 -23.63 -15.61 -11.48
CA PHE A 583 -23.01 -16.72 -10.76
C PHE A 583 -23.34 -18.03 -11.46
N PHE A 584 -22.55 -19.07 -11.19
CA PHE A 584 -22.74 -20.40 -11.74
C PHE A 584 -22.17 -21.49 -10.82
N GLY A 585 -22.57 -22.73 -11.07
CA GLY A 585 -22.13 -23.92 -10.34
C GLY A 585 -23.00 -24.27 -9.12
N GLU A 586 -23.95 -23.42 -8.76
CA GLU A 586 -24.87 -23.57 -7.63
C GLU A 586 -25.72 -24.83 -7.68
N LEU A 587 -26.16 -25.26 -8.87
CA LEU A 587 -27.03 -26.44 -9.04
C LEU A 587 -26.37 -27.72 -8.52
N SER A 588 -25.07 -27.86 -8.76
CA SER A 588 -24.31 -29.02 -8.30
C SER A 588 -24.19 -29.04 -6.78
N LEU A 589 -24.13 -27.87 -6.14
CA LEU A 589 -24.11 -27.76 -4.68
C LEU A 589 -25.48 -28.02 -4.06
N LEU A 590 -26.52 -27.35 -4.57
CA LEU A 590 -27.89 -27.44 -4.06
C LEU A 590 -28.48 -28.84 -4.18
N ASN A 591 -28.32 -29.48 -5.34
CA ASN A 591 -28.96 -30.76 -5.63
C ASN A 591 -28.00 -31.94 -5.44
N SER A 592 -26.72 -31.68 -5.10
CA SER A 592 -25.68 -32.71 -5.01
C SER A 592 -25.56 -33.60 -6.26
N ILE A 593 -25.79 -33.00 -7.45
CA ILE A 593 -25.66 -33.64 -8.76
C ILE A 593 -24.33 -33.26 -9.43
N PRO A 594 -23.82 -34.05 -10.40
CA PRO A 594 -22.70 -33.64 -11.24
C PRO A 594 -22.95 -32.32 -11.98
N ARG A 595 -21.87 -31.64 -12.39
CA ARG A 595 -21.91 -30.40 -13.16
C ARG A 595 -22.71 -30.62 -14.45
N THR A 596 -23.78 -29.84 -14.63
CA THR A 596 -24.76 -30.04 -15.71
C THR A 596 -24.41 -29.31 -17.01
N ALA A 597 -23.29 -28.60 -17.02
CA ALA A 597 -22.76 -27.84 -18.15
C ALA A 597 -21.24 -27.65 -18.01
N THR A 598 -20.58 -27.40 -19.13
CA THR A 598 -19.20 -26.90 -19.17
C THR A 598 -19.24 -25.38 -19.18
N ILE A 599 -18.40 -24.72 -18.39
CA ILE A 599 -18.29 -23.26 -18.35
C ILE A 599 -16.92 -22.87 -18.92
N ARG A 600 -16.92 -22.01 -19.94
CA ARG A 600 -15.70 -21.48 -20.57
C ARG A 600 -15.64 -19.97 -20.47
N ALA A 601 -14.48 -19.42 -20.13
CA ALA A 601 -14.26 -17.98 -20.11
C ALA A 601 -14.30 -17.42 -21.55
N LEU A 602 -15.25 -16.53 -21.83
CA LEU A 602 -15.39 -15.87 -23.14
C LEU A 602 -14.48 -14.64 -23.22
N THR A 603 -14.25 -13.98 -22.09
CA THR A 603 -13.30 -12.88 -21.89
C THR A 603 -12.45 -13.18 -20.64
N PRO A 604 -11.36 -12.45 -20.37
CA PRO A 604 -10.68 -12.57 -19.08
C PRO A 604 -11.67 -12.32 -17.93
N CYS A 605 -11.73 -13.25 -16.98
CA CYS A 605 -12.71 -13.26 -15.90
C CYS A 605 -12.04 -13.14 -14.53
N ASP A 606 -12.57 -12.24 -13.71
CA ASP A 606 -12.28 -12.16 -12.27
C ASP A 606 -13.46 -12.77 -11.52
N VAL A 607 -13.23 -13.84 -10.75
CA VAL A 607 -14.31 -14.59 -10.09
C VAL A 607 -14.05 -14.77 -8.60
N PHE A 608 -15.13 -14.72 -7.82
CA PHE A 608 -15.11 -15.18 -6.44
C PHE A 608 -15.65 -16.62 -6.36
N ILE A 609 -14.97 -17.45 -5.59
CA ILE A 609 -15.27 -18.86 -5.40
C ILE A 609 -15.74 -19.06 -3.97
N LEU A 610 -16.82 -19.82 -3.80
CA LEU A 610 -17.35 -20.23 -2.51
C LEU A 610 -17.41 -21.76 -2.46
N ASP A 611 -16.64 -22.34 -1.54
CA ASP A 611 -16.57 -23.79 -1.36
C ASP A 611 -17.89 -24.34 -0.78
N LYS A 612 -18.22 -25.60 -1.08
CA LYS A 612 -19.46 -26.27 -0.65
C LYS A 612 -19.68 -26.18 0.85
N ALA A 613 -18.65 -26.42 1.65
CA ALA A 613 -18.75 -26.39 3.11
C ALA A 613 -19.12 -24.99 3.64
N ASP A 614 -18.63 -23.93 3.00
CA ASP A 614 -18.96 -22.56 3.36
C ASP A 614 -20.31 -22.14 2.76
N PHE A 615 -20.64 -22.58 1.55
CA PHE A 615 -21.96 -22.42 0.94
C PHE A 615 -23.07 -23.04 1.80
N ASP A 616 -22.96 -24.32 2.18
CA ASP A 616 -23.96 -25.03 2.99
C ASP A 616 -24.17 -24.33 4.34
N ARG A 617 -23.09 -23.79 4.93
CA ARG A 617 -23.12 -23.02 6.17
C ARG A 617 -23.85 -21.69 6.00
N VAL A 618 -23.54 -20.97 4.92
CA VAL A 618 -24.18 -19.70 4.54
C VAL A 618 -25.69 -19.92 4.34
N LEU A 619 -26.10 -20.98 3.64
CA LEU A 619 -27.51 -21.33 3.45
C LEU A 619 -28.22 -21.66 4.78
N LYS A 620 -27.56 -22.43 5.65
CA LYS A 620 -28.13 -22.81 6.95
C LYS A 620 -28.37 -21.62 7.88
N LEU A 621 -27.45 -20.66 7.90
CA LEU A 621 -27.54 -19.47 8.74
C LEU A 621 -28.49 -18.41 8.16
N HIS A 622 -28.77 -18.46 6.85
CA HIS A 622 -29.57 -17.45 6.14
C HIS A 622 -30.55 -18.10 5.15
N PRO A 623 -31.69 -18.64 5.65
CA PRO A 623 -32.67 -19.35 4.82
C PRO A 623 -33.26 -18.50 3.68
N ASP A 624 -33.46 -17.19 3.92
CA ASP A 624 -33.99 -16.27 2.90
C ASP A 624 -33.06 -16.13 1.69
N PHE A 625 -31.75 -16.24 1.92
CA PHE A 625 -30.76 -16.26 0.84
C PHE A 625 -30.85 -17.55 0.04
N ALA A 626 -31.05 -18.69 0.71
CA ALA A 626 -31.22 -19.99 0.07
C ALA A 626 -32.43 -20.03 -0.86
N GLU A 627 -33.57 -19.50 -0.42
CA GLU A 627 -34.79 -19.42 -1.24
C GLU A 627 -34.61 -18.51 -2.45
N ASN A 628 -34.02 -17.32 -2.28
CA ASN A 628 -33.70 -16.45 -3.41
C ASN A 628 -32.77 -17.14 -4.43
N LEU A 629 -31.78 -17.89 -3.95
CA LEU A 629 -30.81 -18.59 -4.81
C LEU A 629 -31.47 -19.73 -5.58
N LYS A 630 -32.37 -20.50 -4.93
CA LYS A 630 -33.20 -21.53 -5.58
C LYS A 630 -34.16 -20.93 -6.61
N GLU A 631 -34.85 -19.84 -6.29
CA GLU A 631 -35.75 -19.16 -7.23
C GLU A 631 -35.00 -18.69 -8.48
N MET A 632 -33.81 -18.10 -8.30
CA MET A 632 -32.98 -17.66 -9.42
C MET A 632 -32.48 -18.84 -10.27
N ALA A 633 -32.06 -19.93 -9.62
CA ALA A 633 -31.65 -21.15 -10.31
C ALA A 633 -32.80 -21.76 -11.12
N ASN A 634 -34.00 -21.86 -10.54
CA ASN A 634 -35.20 -22.39 -11.19
C ASN A 634 -35.66 -21.52 -12.36
N LYS A 635 -35.61 -20.19 -12.22
CA LYS A 635 -35.90 -19.25 -13.33
C LYS A 635 -34.91 -19.38 -14.48
N ARG A 636 -33.64 -19.66 -14.18
CA ARG A 636 -32.56 -19.77 -15.18
C ARG A 636 -32.57 -21.14 -15.90
N TYR A 637 -33.08 -22.19 -15.27
CA TYR A 637 -33.17 -23.54 -15.81
C TYR A 637 -34.57 -24.16 -15.61
N PRO A 638 -35.61 -23.66 -16.30
CA PRO A 638 -36.96 -24.20 -16.15
C PRO A 638 -37.02 -25.66 -16.64
N GLY A 639 -37.53 -26.56 -15.80
CA GLY A 639 -37.80 -27.97 -16.16
C GLY A 639 -36.74 -29.00 -15.77
N ARG A 640 -35.74 -28.64 -14.95
CA ARG A 640 -34.89 -29.62 -14.25
C ARG A 640 -35.36 -29.77 -12.80
N GLU A 641 -36.52 -30.38 -12.61
CA GLU A 641 -36.98 -30.78 -11.28
C GLU A 641 -36.11 -31.93 -10.74
N SER A 642 -35.95 -31.89 -9.41
CA SER A 642 -35.30 -32.81 -8.46
C SER A 642 -35.00 -34.24 -8.92
#